data_AF-A0A9D1J9A8-F1
#
_entry.id   AF-A0A9D1J9A8-F1
#
_cell.length_a   1.000
_cell.length_b   1.000
_cell.length_c   1.000
_cell.angle_alpha   90.00
_cell.angle_beta   90.00
_cell.angle_gamma   90.00
#
_symmetry.space_group_name_H-M   'P 1'
#
loop_
_entity.id
_entity.type
_entity.pdbx_description
1 polymer ?
#
loop_
_entity_poly.entity_id
_entity_poly.type
_entity_poly.pdbx_seq_one_letter_code
_entity_poly.pdbx_strand_id
1 'polypeptide(L)'
;MSKTATKTRKSGKFLTGLIAFLLGFLFAIIVEVGVIVGAGFYIANSNIDDVFGMFGQQNDDGKGNQLIDTTGDIKTVMDLINEITAISTNWNDMAIGEIISLSPALEAALQDLYADAQNYGIYVDHDELMSQTVDSLAEYFSQTVLMSIRPYELITSFGKDGQSSIFEENAFLQTILLGSEASTVSNGSDEYIVYYDEYVLTDEGYARYEMDGQLSGDYPSGLDPEAWLQPTKGMVDGDYIYRQYFYYDASADRYTVTTEQEDGTFAYNAPDAANQYPEEYGSAPVRYTGNYITDEDGQLEYLTDSEGNSLAVTIGTFYDSTIASRTFYYVDAAELFGDMLAEDSQILNEMFDGVTLGDIIDERIDVDANVDGLEVSTVLNVAPDNRTLVYIAYGLTNVTAAPAGSDYAYIGTYTYTDEQGILRAGQAQVYVTEGIVDRVVGEDGEEIASSKVGDIGGLIEDIQVSAVIDISVDNEIMAYIGYGLTDIVENDGVYTATYHAEDGSIQPCTITVGENGIITGVELADGQIVPASTVDMLNDRVSKMTSTLTIGEITSYEGGNKILDLIKDSTIDGIADTVDDLTVQNVYSDAIYGIGEGEEEWTAATEDNFDSAYLYYTKTAEGDYVLVNSDNDDVSDDGRLESFDGGEYYTRGAAVGVWKLLLYTDGQEISYKLNDLDAMVEAAVNNIGTATMNDLYEAGVLNNAPSENKVPVAVYEDGMQPGDEETIVEIGGIEYVMRPIAHCSVNDLLYAVDVMAGLLPQGN
;
A
#
# COMPACT_ATOMS: atom_id res chain seq x y z
N MET A 1 -5.30 -22.62 -22.50
CA MET A 1 -4.96 -24.05 -22.21
C MET A 1 -5.51 -24.98 -23.31
N SER A 2 -4.65 -25.63 -24.11
CA SER A 2 -5.06 -26.57 -25.17
C SER A 2 -5.09 -28.02 -24.65
N LYS A 3 -6.28 -28.56 -24.40
CA LYS A 3 -6.51 -30.00 -24.23
C LYS A 3 -7.24 -30.52 -25.46
N THR A 4 -6.53 -31.36 -26.20
CA THR A 4 -6.97 -32.13 -27.36
C THR A 4 -8.30 -32.85 -27.07
N ALA A 5 -9.42 -32.30 -27.55
CA ALA A 5 -10.71 -32.95 -27.48
C ALA A 5 -10.69 -34.19 -28.37
N THR A 6 -10.72 -35.36 -27.75
CA THR A 6 -10.81 -36.63 -28.46
C THR A 6 -12.22 -36.73 -29.05
N LYS A 7 -12.33 -36.59 -30.38
CA LYS A 7 -13.55 -36.72 -31.20
C LYS A 7 -14.30 -38.01 -30.82
N THR A 8 -15.26 -37.92 -29.91
CA THR A 8 -16.22 -39.00 -29.64
C THR A 8 -17.49 -38.67 -30.42
N ARG A 9 -17.58 -39.19 -31.65
CA ARG A 9 -18.80 -39.22 -32.47
C ARG A 9 -19.94 -39.85 -31.65
N LYS A 10 -20.80 -39.03 -31.08
CA LYS A 10 -22.08 -39.44 -30.50
C LYS A 10 -23.22 -38.51 -30.97
N SER A 11 -23.39 -38.36 -32.28
CA SER A 11 -24.60 -37.76 -32.88
C SER A 11 -25.58 -38.82 -33.44
N GLY A 12 -25.56 -40.04 -32.90
CA GLY A 12 -26.17 -41.21 -33.53
C GLY A 12 -27.65 -41.50 -33.20
N LYS A 13 -28.43 -40.58 -32.62
CA LYS A 13 -29.85 -40.84 -32.28
C LYS A 13 -30.85 -40.00 -33.08
N PHE A 14 -30.63 -38.69 -33.19
CA PHE A 14 -31.51 -37.81 -33.98
C PHE A 14 -31.29 -38.02 -35.48
N LEU A 15 -30.04 -38.00 -35.95
CA LEU A 15 -29.69 -38.28 -37.35
C LEU A 15 -30.19 -39.68 -37.79
N THR A 16 -29.97 -40.69 -36.95
CA THR A 16 -30.51 -42.03 -37.17
C THR A 16 -32.04 -42.04 -37.16
N GLY A 17 -32.69 -41.15 -36.38
CA GLY A 17 -34.13 -40.96 -36.34
C GLY A 17 -34.69 -40.28 -37.59
N LEU A 18 -34.05 -39.23 -38.10
CA LEU A 18 -34.41 -38.55 -39.35
C LEU A 18 -34.20 -39.47 -40.55
N ILE A 19 -33.05 -40.15 -40.63
CA ILE A 19 -32.79 -41.17 -41.65
C ILE A 19 -33.79 -42.31 -41.55
N ALA A 20 -34.13 -42.78 -40.34
CA ALA A 20 -35.16 -43.81 -40.14
C ALA A 20 -36.58 -43.31 -40.44
N PHE A 21 -36.86 -42.01 -40.31
CA PHE A 21 -38.13 -41.40 -40.70
C PHE A 21 -38.25 -41.31 -42.22
N LEU A 22 -37.23 -40.77 -42.90
CA LEU A 22 -37.17 -40.70 -44.37
C LEU A 22 -37.26 -42.11 -44.98
N LEU A 23 -36.43 -43.03 -44.50
CA LEU A 23 -36.47 -44.42 -44.93
C LEU A 23 -37.77 -45.10 -44.51
N GLY A 24 -38.29 -44.86 -43.31
CA GLY A 24 -39.53 -45.45 -42.81
C GLY A 24 -40.75 -45.02 -43.62
N PHE A 25 -40.80 -43.76 -44.03
CA PHE A 25 -41.82 -43.20 -44.89
C PHE A 25 -41.72 -43.77 -46.32
N LEU A 26 -40.52 -43.80 -46.89
CA LEU A 26 -40.28 -44.47 -48.18
C LEU A 26 -40.60 -45.97 -48.12
N PHE A 27 -40.22 -46.67 -47.05
CA PHE A 27 -40.55 -48.08 -46.85
C PHE A 27 -42.05 -48.29 -46.66
N ALA A 28 -42.78 -47.37 -46.02
CA ALA A 28 -44.24 -47.44 -45.91
C ALA A 28 -44.87 -47.35 -47.30
N ILE A 29 -44.42 -46.39 -48.14
CA ILE A 29 -44.84 -46.27 -49.54
C ILE A 29 -44.49 -47.54 -50.33
N ILE A 30 -43.28 -48.07 -50.18
CA ILE A 30 -42.81 -49.30 -50.85
C ILE A 30 -43.61 -50.52 -50.41
N VAL A 31 -44.00 -50.63 -49.13
CA VAL A 31 -44.80 -51.74 -48.62
C VAL A 31 -46.23 -51.62 -49.10
N GLU A 32 -46.81 -50.42 -49.11
CA GLU A 32 -48.13 -50.16 -49.68
C GLU A 32 -48.15 -50.53 -51.16
N VAL A 33 -47.16 -50.11 -51.94
CA VAL A 33 -47.03 -50.46 -53.37
C VAL A 33 -46.61 -51.94 -53.57
N GLY A 34 -45.79 -52.51 -52.69
CA GLY A 34 -45.25 -53.87 -52.79
C GLY A 34 -46.27 -54.96 -52.44
N VAL A 35 -47.15 -54.69 -51.48
CA VAL A 35 -48.36 -55.51 -51.21
C VAL A 35 -49.27 -55.55 -52.44
N ILE A 36 -49.26 -54.47 -53.24
CA ILE A 36 -50.01 -54.36 -54.49
C ILE A 36 -49.33 -55.13 -55.65
N VAL A 37 -47.99 -55.17 -55.72
CA VAL A 37 -47.22 -55.93 -56.73
C VAL A 37 -47.31 -57.44 -56.56
N GLY A 38 -47.52 -57.94 -55.33
CA GLY A 38 -47.72 -59.37 -55.04
C GLY A 38 -48.89 -60.02 -55.79
N ALA A 39 -49.78 -59.23 -56.40
CA ALA A 39 -50.92 -59.68 -57.19
C ALA A 39 -50.65 -59.89 -58.70
N GLY A 40 -49.43 -59.62 -59.22
CA GLY A 40 -48.98 -60.09 -60.54
C GLY A 40 -48.36 -59.03 -61.47
N PHE A 41 -47.58 -59.51 -62.46
CA PHE A 41 -46.76 -58.73 -63.43
C PHE A 41 -47.52 -57.63 -64.22
N TYR A 42 -48.85 -57.69 -64.26
CA TYR A 42 -49.70 -56.69 -64.92
C TYR A 42 -49.78 -55.36 -64.16
N ILE A 43 -49.67 -55.39 -62.83
CA ILE A 43 -49.78 -54.20 -61.97
C ILE A 43 -48.49 -53.37 -61.98
N ALA A 44 -47.34 -53.99 -62.20
CA ALA A 44 -46.05 -53.30 -62.25
C ALA A 44 -45.96 -52.21 -63.35
N ASN A 45 -46.65 -52.40 -64.48
CA ASN A 45 -46.68 -51.41 -65.57
C ASN A 45 -47.93 -50.50 -65.54
N SER A 46 -48.74 -50.56 -64.48
CA SER A 46 -49.94 -49.73 -64.33
C SER A 46 -49.58 -48.37 -63.73
N ASN A 47 -50.38 -47.34 -64.02
CA ASN A 47 -50.18 -46.01 -63.43
C ASN A 47 -50.39 -46.08 -61.91
N ILE A 48 -49.57 -45.36 -61.17
CA ILE A 48 -49.62 -45.35 -59.70
C ILE A 48 -51.00 -44.89 -59.20
N ASP A 49 -51.57 -43.83 -59.76
CA ASP A 49 -52.90 -43.33 -59.36
C ASP A 49 -54.03 -44.35 -59.62
N ASP A 50 -53.95 -45.11 -60.72
CA ASP A 50 -54.91 -46.18 -61.03
C ASP A 50 -54.79 -47.32 -60.00
N VAL A 51 -53.56 -47.59 -59.57
CA VAL A 51 -53.25 -48.62 -58.59
C VAL A 51 -53.78 -48.25 -57.20
N PHE A 52 -53.57 -47.01 -56.71
CA PHE A 52 -54.20 -46.53 -55.48
C PHE A 52 -55.74 -46.60 -55.57
N GLY A 53 -56.32 -46.21 -56.72
CA GLY A 53 -57.75 -46.28 -56.99
C GLY A 53 -58.34 -47.69 -56.97
N MET A 54 -57.59 -48.71 -57.39
CA MET A 54 -58.02 -50.12 -57.34
C MET A 54 -58.28 -50.62 -55.92
N PHE A 55 -57.62 -50.05 -54.91
CA PHE A 55 -57.76 -50.42 -53.50
C PHE A 55 -58.62 -49.42 -52.71
N GLY A 56 -59.30 -48.49 -53.39
CA GLY A 56 -60.17 -47.51 -52.76
C GLY A 56 -59.42 -46.42 -52.00
N GLN A 57 -58.14 -46.20 -52.31
CA GLN A 57 -57.32 -45.13 -51.78
C GLN A 57 -57.00 -44.09 -52.86
N GLN A 58 -56.53 -42.93 -52.46
CA GLN A 58 -56.03 -41.88 -53.34
C GLN A 58 -54.54 -41.68 -53.06
N ASN A 59 -53.77 -41.34 -54.09
CA ASN A 59 -52.36 -40.96 -53.97
C ASN A 59 -52.25 -39.54 -53.39
N ASP A 60 -52.67 -39.37 -52.14
CA ASP A 60 -52.74 -38.10 -51.41
C ASP A 60 -52.67 -38.36 -49.89
N ASP A 61 -52.06 -37.44 -49.14
CA ASP A 61 -51.94 -37.47 -47.69
C ASP A 61 -53.21 -37.01 -46.94
N GLY A 62 -54.27 -36.65 -47.68
CA GLY A 62 -55.52 -36.12 -47.15
C GLY A 62 -55.46 -34.62 -46.80
N LYS A 63 -54.31 -33.97 -47.04
CA LYS A 63 -54.09 -32.51 -46.97
C LYS A 63 -53.87 -31.90 -48.37
N GLY A 64 -53.82 -32.72 -49.43
CA GLY A 64 -53.70 -32.27 -50.82
C GLY A 64 -52.31 -32.48 -51.42
N ASN A 65 -51.39 -33.16 -50.72
CA ASN A 65 -50.06 -33.48 -51.23
C ASN A 65 -49.97 -34.93 -51.68
N GLN A 66 -49.43 -35.17 -52.88
CA GLN A 66 -49.27 -36.54 -53.37
C GLN A 66 -48.29 -37.35 -52.51
N LEU A 67 -48.64 -38.61 -52.24
CA LEU A 67 -47.75 -39.55 -51.54
C LEU A 67 -46.56 -39.95 -52.43
N ILE A 68 -46.77 -40.04 -53.74
CA ILE A 68 -45.74 -40.21 -54.77
C ILE A 68 -45.97 -39.16 -55.86
N ASP A 69 -44.93 -38.41 -56.24
CA ASP A 69 -45.04 -37.45 -57.35
C ASP A 69 -45.26 -38.18 -58.68
N THR A 70 -46.48 -38.14 -59.19
CA THR A 70 -46.85 -38.71 -60.50
C THR A 70 -46.85 -37.67 -61.62
N THR A 71 -46.48 -36.42 -61.32
CA THR A 71 -46.45 -35.32 -62.29
C THR A 71 -45.16 -35.28 -63.11
N GLY A 72 -44.08 -35.86 -62.59
CA GLY A 72 -42.77 -36.01 -63.22
C GLY A 72 -42.56 -37.29 -64.05
N ASP A 73 -41.37 -37.89 -63.93
CA ASP A 73 -40.95 -39.07 -64.69
C ASP A 73 -41.48 -40.40 -64.12
N ILE A 74 -41.99 -40.39 -62.89
CA ILE A 74 -42.52 -41.57 -62.20
C ILE A 74 -44.02 -41.70 -62.49
N LYS A 75 -44.39 -42.56 -63.45
CA LYS A 75 -45.81 -42.75 -63.83
C LYS A 75 -46.34 -44.12 -63.45
N THR A 76 -45.49 -45.14 -63.55
CA THR A 76 -45.84 -46.52 -63.27
C THR A 76 -45.16 -47.05 -62.01
N VAL A 77 -45.70 -48.13 -61.46
CA VAL A 77 -45.09 -48.84 -60.33
C VAL A 77 -43.66 -49.30 -60.64
N MET A 78 -43.36 -49.64 -61.89
CA MET A 78 -42.01 -50.03 -62.33
C MET A 78 -41.05 -48.83 -62.38
N ASP A 79 -41.54 -47.64 -62.77
CA ASP A 79 -40.74 -46.41 -62.74
C ASP A 79 -40.33 -46.08 -61.30
N LEU A 80 -41.29 -46.19 -60.36
CA LEU A 80 -41.04 -46.03 -58.93
C LEU A 80 -40.03 -47.07 -58.40
N ILE A 81 -40.18 -48.35 -58.75
CA ILE A 81 -39.24 -49.40 -58.35
C ILE A 81 -37.83 -49.14 -58.88
N ASN A 82 -37.71 -48.69 -60.13
CA ASN A 82 -36.42 -48.38 -60.73
C ASN A 82 -35.75 -47.20 -60.01
N GLU A 83 -36.52 -46.17 -59.68
CA GLU A 83 -36.05 -44.99 -58.97
C GLU A 83 -35.59 -45.34 -57.54
N ILE A 84 -36.40 -46.10 -56.80
CA ILE A 84 -36.03 -46.62 -55.48
C ILE A 84 -34.77 -47.49 -55.55
N THR A 85 -34.64 -48.31 -56.61
CA THR A 85 -33.45 -49.14 -56.80
C THR A 85 -32.21 -48.27 -57.04
N ALA A 86 -32.33 -47.21 -57.85
CA ALA A 86 -31.26 -46.25 -58.08
C ALA A 86 -30.84 -45.54 -56.78
N ILE A 87 -31.82 -45.10 -55.98
CA ILE A 87 -31.61 -44.52 -54.65
C ILE A 87 -30.88 -45.50 -53.72
N SER A 88 -31.30 -46.77 -53.70
CA SER A 88 -30.67 -47.79 -52.84
C SER A 88 -29.20 -48.06 -53.21
N THR A 89 -28.82 -47.85 -54.47
CA THR A 89 -27.44 -48.09 -54.95
C THR A 89 -26.49 -46.92 -54.73
N ASN A 90 -26.99 -45.68 -54.66
CA ASN A 90 -26.20 -44.45 -54.52
C ASN A 90 -26.55 -43.65 -53.25
N TRP A 91 -27.17 -44.29 -52.26
CA TRP A 91 -27.75 -43.67 -51.05
C TRP A 91 -26.85 -42.65 -50.35
N ASN A 92 -25.56 -42.93 -50.24
CA ASN A 92 -24.62 -42.08 -49.51
C ASN A 92 -24.32 -40.74 -50.19
N ASP A 93 -24.29 -40.71 -51.52
CA ASP A 93 -23.92 -39.54 -52.33
C ASP A 93 -25.15 -38.74 -52.79
N MET A 94 -26.35 -39.21 -52.47
CA MET A 94 -27.61 -38.62 -52.89
C MET A 94 -27.97 -37.40 -52.04
N ALA A 95 -28.42 -36.33 -52.70
CA ALA A 95 -28.90 -35.14 -52.01
C ALA A 95 -30.27 -35.41 -51.35
N ILE A 96 -30.52 -34.80 -50.20
CA ILE A 96 -31.80 -34.96 -49.48
C ILE A 96 -32.99 -34.48 -50.34
N GLY A 97 -32.81 -33.41 -51.13
CA GLY A 97 -33.82 -32.94 -52.08
C GLY A 97 -34.18 -33.96 -53.16
N GLU A 98 -33.22 -34.78 -53.62
CA GLU A 98 -33.50 -35.85 -54.60
C GLU A 98 -34.40 -36.93 -53.98
N ILE A 99 -34.19 -37.28 -52.72
CA ILE A 99 -35.02 -38.25 -51.98
C ILE A 99 -36.43 -37.69 -51.74
N ILE A 100 -36.54 -36.41 -51.39
CA ILE A 100 -37.80 -35.75 -51.06
C ILE A 100 -38.65 -35.48 -52.29
N SER A 101 -38.02 -35.21 -53.45
CA SER A 101 -38.72 -35.02 -54.73
C SER A 101 -39.60 -36.21 -55.15
N LEU A 102 -39.38 -37.40 -54.59
CA LEU A 102 -40.24 -38.55 -54.80
C LEU A 102 -41.64 -38.39 -54.17
N SER A 103 -41.78 -37.54 -53.15
CA SER A 103 -43.00 -37.42 -52.37
C SER A 103 -43.22 -35.99 -51.87
N PRO A 104 -44.13 -35.24 -52.51
CA PRO A 104 -44.56 -33.92 -52.03
C PRO A 104 -45.11 -33.95 -50.60
N ALA A 105 -45.75 -35.06 -50.19
CA ALA A 105 -46.20 -35.26 -48.81
C ALA A 105 -45.03 -35.36 -47.80
N LEU A 106 -43.88 -35.90 -48.21
CA LEU A 106 -42.67 -35.94 -47.38
C LEU A 106 -42.05 -34.54 -47.24
N GLU A 107 -42.05 -33.76 -48.32
CA GLU A 107 -41.61 -32.35 -48.30
C GLU A 107 -42.47 -31.53 -47.33
N ALA A 108 -43.80 -31.64 -47.42
CA ALA A 108 -44.71 -30.95 -46.53
C ALA A 108 -44.55 -31.37 -45.06
N ALA A 109 -44.36 -32.66 -44.79
CA ALA A 109 -44.11 -33.15 -43.43
C ALA A 109 -42.78 -32.65 -42.85
N LEU A 110 -41.78 -32.46 -43.71
CA LEU A 110 -40.48 -31.90 -43.32
C LEU A 110 -40.56 -30.39 -43.10
N GLN A 111 -41.37 -29.68 -43.88
CA GLN A 111 -41.70 -28.26 -43.65
C GLN A 111 -42.46 -28.05 -42.33
N ASP A 112 -43.43 -28.91 -42.00
CA ASP A 112 -44.10 -28.89 -40.69
C ASP A 112 -43.07 -29.09 -39.55
N LEU A 113 -42.12 -30.01 -39.71
CA LEU A 113 -41.05 -30.24 -38.74
C LEU A 113 -40.09 -29.04 -38.62
N TYR A 114 -39.80 -28.33 -39.71
CA TYR A 114 -38.99 -27.10 -39.68
C TYR A 114 -39.70 -25.98 -38.94
N ALA A 115 -40.99 -25.77 -39.23
CA ALA A 115 -41.80 -24.78 -38.53
C ALA A 115 -41.84 -25.06 -37.03
N ASP A 116 -42.00 -26.34 -36.65
CA ASP A 116 -41.92 -26.76 -35.25
C ASP A 116 -40.53 -26.53 -34.65
N ALA A 117 -39.44 -26.86 -35.35
CA ALA A 117 -38.07 -26.65 -34.87
C ALA A 117 -37.72 -25.16 -34.68
N GLN A 118 -38.17 -24.30 -35.59
CA GLN A 118 -38.00 -22.84 -35.51
C GLN A 118 -38.71 -22.27 -34.27
N ASN A 119 -39.86 -22.81 -33.88
CA ASN A 119 -40.55 -22.42 -32.64
C ASN A 119 -39.75 -22.70 -31.35
N TYR A 120 -38.69 -23.52 -31.44
CA TYR A 120 -37.74 -23.82 -30.36
C TYR A 120 -36.37 -23.17 -30.58
N GLY A 121 -36.23 -22.18 -31.48
CA GLY A 121 -34.97 -21.51 -31.76
C GLY A 121 -33.94 -22.37 -32.52
N ILE A 122 -34.42 -23.42 -33.20
CA ILE A 122 -33.60 -24.29 -34.06
C ILE A 122 -33.90 -23.93 -35.51
N TYR A 123 -32.99 -23.19 -36.13
CA TYR A 123 -33.11 -22.76 -37.51
C TYR A 123 -32.41 -23.74 -38.42
N VAL A 124 -33.13 -24.25 -39.41
CA VAL A 124 -32.60 -25.12 -40.45
C VAL A 124 -32.91 -24.46 -41.78
N ASP A 125 -31.88 -24.12 -42.54
CA ASP A 125 -32.06 -23.63 -43.90
C ASP A 125 -32.55 -24.79 -44.77
N HIS A 126 -33.71 -24.57 -45.40
CA HIS A 126 -34.37 -25.56 -46.23
C HIS A 126 -33.52 -25.90 -47.45
N ASP A 127 -33.05 -24.90 -48.18
CA ASP A 127 -32.33 -25.08 -49.44
C ASP A 127 -30.95 -25.65 -49.19
N GLU A 128 -30.29 -25.23 -48.11
CA GLU A 128 -29.01 -25.79 -47.69
C GLU A 128 -29.17 -27.26 -47.30
N LEU A 129 -30.20 -27.63 -46.52
CA LEU A 129 -30.46 -29.03 -46.15
C LEU A 129 -30.84 -29.87 -47.37
N MET A 130 -31.65 -29.37 -48.30
CA MET A 130 -32.01 -30.07 -49.53
C MET A 130 -30.77 -30.36 -50.40
N SER A 131 -29.75 -29.51 -50.33
CA SER A 131 -28.49 -29.69 -51.05
C SER A 131 -27.49 -30.65 -50.39
N GLN A 132 -27.67 -30.97 -49.09
CA GLN A 132 -26.77 -31.88 -48.38
C GLN A 132 -26.95 -33.32 -48.87
N THR A 133 -25.85 -34.06 -48.94
CA THR A 133 -25.89 -35.52 -49.14
C THR A 133 -26.12 -36.27 -47.83
N VAL A 134 -26.60 -37.51 -47.89
CA VAL A 134 -26.78 -38.35 -46.69
C VAL A 134 -25.48 -38.51 -45.88
N ASP A 135 -24.32 -38.61 -46.53
CA ASP A 135 -23.01 -38.70 -45.86
C ASP A 135 -22.60 -37.38 -45.17
N SER A 136 -22.94 -36.22 -45.76
CA SER A 136 -22.65 -34.89 -45.20
C SER A 136 -23.65 -34.44 -44.12
N LEU A 137 -24.82 -35.09 -44.05
CA LEU A 137 -25.91 -34.72 -43.14
C LEU A 137 -25.47 -34.67 -41.67
N ALA A 138 -24.62 -35.61 -41.25
CA ALA A 138 -24.08 -35.64 -39.89
C ALA A 138 -23.24 -34.41 -39.57
N GLU A 139 -22.45 -33.96 -40.55
CA GLU A 139 -21.57 -32.80 -40.45
C GLU A 139 -22.39 -31.53 -40.43
N TYR A 140 -23.31 -31.36 -41.38
CA TYR A 140 -24.26 -30.25 -41.46
C TYR A 140 -25.03 -30.04 -40.15
N PHE A 141 -25.65 -31.10 -39.60
CA PHE A 141 -26.36 -30.95 -38.32
C PHE A 141 -25.40 -30.59 -37.18
N SER A 142 -24.19 -31.12 -37.15
CA SER A 142 -23.26 -30.89 -36.03
C SER A 142 -22.52 -29.55 -36.08
N GLN A 143 -22.24 -29.04 -37.27
CA GLN A 143 -21.41 -27.85 -37.49
C GLN A 143 -22.23 -26.63 -37.92
N THR A 144 -23.45 -26.83 -38.42
CA THR A 144 -24.30 -25.74 -38.93
C THR A 144 -25.56 -25.62 -38.09
N VAL A 145 -26.39 -26.67 -38.03
CA VAL A 145 -27.67 -26.60 -37.29
C VAL A 145 -27.45 -26.48 -35.78
N LEU A 146 -26.62 -27.34 -35.17
CA LEU A 146 -26.36 -27.26 -33.74
C LEU A 146 -25.66 -25.94 -33.35
N MET A 147 -24.81 -25.41 -34.22
CA MET A 147 -24.07 -24.18 -33.95
C MET A 147 -24.92 -22.93 -34.13
N SER A 148 -26.02 -22.99 -34.87
CA SER A 148 -26.97 -21.88 -35.07
C SER A 148 -28.12 -21.86 -34.06
N ILE A 149 -28.22 -22.85 -33.16
CA ILE A 149 -29.22 -22.84 -32.09
C ILE A 149 -29.01 -21.60 -31.22
N ARG A 150 -30.09 -20.84 -31.00
CA ARG A 150 -30.14 -19.68 -30.10
C ARG A 150 -30.60 -20.12 -28.72
N PRO A 151 -29.71 -20.17 -27.71
CA PRO A 151 -30.05 -20.72 -26.41
C PRO A 151 -31.18 -19.95 -25.70
N TYR A 152 -31.24 -18.63 -25.84
CA TYR A 152 -32.29 -17.81 -25.24
C TYR A 152 -33.69 -18.19 -25.75
N GLU A 153 -33.88 -18.24 -27.07
CA GLU A 153 -35.15 -18.65 -27.70
C GLU A 153 -35.53 -20.09 -27.34
N LEU A 154 -34.54 -21.00 -27.33
CA LEU A 154 -34.74 -22.39 -26.93
C LEU A 154 -35.23 -22.49 -25.47
N ILE A 155 -34.61 -21.76 -24.55
CA ILE A 155 -34.93 -21.82 -23.12
C ILE A 155 -36.28 -21.17 -22.81
N THR A 156 -36.56 -20.00 -23.40
CA THR A 156 -37.86 -19.32 -23.26
C THR A 156 -39.00 -20.14 -23.87
N SER A 157 -38.73 -20.88 -24.96
CA SER A 157 -39.73 -21.79 -25.55
C SER A 157 -40.16 -22.94 -24.61
N PHE A 158 -39.27 -23.39 -23.71
CA PHE A 158 -39.61 -24.39 -22.68
C PHE A 158 -40.44 -23.81 -21.52
N GLY A 159 -40.47 -22.48 -21.34
CA GLY A 159 -41.25 -21.78 -20.31
C GLY A 159 -42.73 -21.52 -20.64
N LYS A 160 -43.16 -21.84 -21.87
CA LYS A 160 -44.51 -21.51 -22.40
C LYS A 160 -45.70 -22.17 -21.67
N ASP A 161 -45.48 -23.03 -20.67
CA ASP A 161 -46.53 -23.63 -19.82
C ASP A 161 -47.01 -22.70 -18.68
N GLY A 162 -46.67 -21.40 -18.71
CA GLY A 162 -47.27 -20.37 -17.85
C GLY A 162 -46.58 -20.15 -16.50
N GLN A 163 -45.30 -20.50 -16.39
CA GLN A 163 -44.43 -20.07 -15.29
C GLN A 163 -43.24 -19.32 -15.87
N SER A 164 -42.99 -18.11 -15.39
CA SER A 164 -41.77 -17.35 -15.68
C SER A 164 -40.56 -18.25 -15.45
N SER A 165 -39.70 -18.38 -16.44
CA SER A 165 -38.50 -19.20 -16.26
C SER A 165 -37.49 -18.44 -15.40
N ILE A 166 -36.65 -19.16 -14.64
CA ILE A 166 -35.53 -18.54 -13.90
C ILE A 166 -34.57 -17.74 -14.81
N PHE A 167 -34.65 -17.94 -16.13
CA PHE A 167 -33.86 -17.27 -17.14
C PHE A 167 -34.48 -15.95 -17.60
N GLU A 168 -35.81 -15.79 -17.49
CA GLU A 168 -36.53 -14.55 -17.81
C GLU A 168 -36.49 -13.54 -16.64
N GLU A 169 -36.13 -14.00 -15.43
CA GLU A 169 -36.03 -13.15 -14.24
C GLU A 169 -34.57 -12.80 -13.87
N ASN A 170 -33.58 -13.39 -14.55
CA ASN A 170 -32.16 -13.19 -14.25
C ASN A 170 -31.48 -12.39 -15.37
N ALA A 171 -31.25 -11.10 -15.14
CA ALA A 171 -30.66 -10.18 -16.12
C ALA A 171 -29.32 -10.69 -16.66
N PHE A 172 -28.41 -11.14 -15.80
CA PHE A 172 -27.14 -11.76 -16.19
C PHE A 172 -27.29 -12.92 -17.20
N LEU A 173 -28.21 -13.86 -16.96
CA LEU A 173 -28.46 -14.97 -17.89
C LEU A 173 -29.10 -14.47 -19.19
N GLN A 174 -29.91 -13.42 -19.15
CA GLN A 174 -30.42 -12.80 -20.37
C GLN A 174 -29.27 -12.18 -21.16
N THR A 175 -28.44 -11.34 -20.54
CA THR A 175 -27.33 -10.67 -21.19
C THR A 175 -26.32 -11.65 -21.80
N ILE A 176 -26.00 -12.76 -21.13
CA ILE A 176 -25.10 -13.79 -21.70
C ILE A 176 -25.75 -14.56 -22.86
N LEU A 177 -27.05 -14.86 -22.80
CA LEU A 177 -27.72 -15.71 -23.78
C LEU A 177 -28.36 -14.92 -24.93
N LEU A 178 -28.53 -13.62 -24.78
CA LEU A 178 -29.16 -12.72 -25.75
C LEU A 178 -28.18 -11.66 -26.29
N GLY A 179 -27.18 -11.27 -25.49
CA GLY A 179 -26.32 -10.11 -25.74
C GLY A 179 -26.86 -8.85 -25.06
N SER A 180 -26.36 -7.69 -25.44
CA SER A 180 -26.89 -6.37 -25.02
C SER A 180 -27.85 -5.79 -26.07
N GLU A 181 -28.82 -5.02 -25.62
CA GLU A 181 -29.65 -4.20 -26.53
C GLU A 181 -28.81 -3.03 -27.04
N ALA A 182 -28.93 -2.70 -28.33
CA ALA A 182 -28.17 -1.62 -28.92
C ALA A 182 -28.70 -0.26 -28.47
N SER A 183 -27.80 0.58 -27.94
CA SER A 183 -28.12 1.96 -27.58
C SER A 183 -28.65 2.74 -28.78
N THR A 184 -29.60 3.64 -28.53
CA THR A 184 -30.20 4.49 -29.56
C THR A 184 -30.07 5.97 -29.20
N VAL A 185 -30.04 6.82 -30.23
CA VAL A 185 -30.22 8.26 -30.12
C VAL A 185 -31.66 8.58 -30.50
N SER A 186 -32.38 9.30 -29.63
CA SER A 186 -33.77 9.68 -29.88
C SER A 186 -33.88 11.15 -30.35
N ASN A 187 -34.63 11.38 -31.42
CA ASN A 187 -35.07 12.70 -31.87
C ASN A 187 -36.60 12.75 -31.99
N GLY A 188 -37.28 12.84 -30.85
CA GLY A 188 -38.73 12.89 -30.82
C GLY A 188 -39.36 11.52 -31.07
N SER A 189 -39.79 11.24 -32.31
CA SER A 189 -40.36 9.93 -32.69
C SER A 189 -39.39 9.05 -33.46
N ASP A 190 -38.23 9.58 -33.85
CA ASP A 190 -37.23 8.85 -34.63
C ASP A 190 -36.15 8.34 -33.66
N GLU A 191 -35.79 7.07 -33.78
CA GLU A 191 -34.69 6.44 -33.06
C GLU A 191 -33.62 5.98 -34.04
N TYR A 192 -32.37 6.28 -33.71
CA TYR A 192 -31.21 5.94 -34.53
C TYR A 192 -30.29 5.02 -33.75
N ILE A 193 -29.91 3.89 -34.33
CA ILE A 193 -28.98 2.95 -33.73
C ILE A 193 -27.60 3.61 -33.60
N VAL A 194 -26.97 3.42 -32.45
CA VAL A 194 -25.61 3.89 -32.19
C VAL A 194 -24.60 2.86 -32.66
N TYR A 195 -23.59 3.36 -33.36
CA TYR A 195 -22.42 2.66 -33.80
C TYR A 195 -21.20 3.19 -33.08
N TYR A 196 -20.11 2.43 -33.11
CA TYR A 196 -18.84 2.91 -32.61
C TYR A 196 -17.64 2.46 -33.45
N ASP A 197 -16.56 3.20 -33.31
CA ASP A 197 -15.23 2.86 -33.78
C ASP A 197 -14.22 2.98 -32.64
N GLU A 198 -13.15 2.19 -32.72
CA GLU A 198 -12.06 2.19 -31.74
C GLU A 198 -10.84 2.91 -32.31
N TYR A 199 -10.11 3.61 -31.44
CA TYR A 199 -8.91 4.37 -31.76
C TYR A 199 -7.84 4.14 -30.70
N VAL A 200 -6.58 4.16 -31.10
CA VAL A 200 -5.43 4.09 -30.20
C VAL A 200 -4.55 5.32 -30.43
N LEU A 201 -4.00 5.88 -29.36
CA LEU A 201 -3.08 7.01 -29.44
C LEU A 201 -1.71 6.53 -29.94
N THR A 202 -1.19 7.18 -30.97
CA THR A 202 0.13 6.90 -31.57
C THR A 202 0.98 8.18 -31.58
N ASP A 203 2.26 8.05 -31.95
CA ASP A 203 3.16 9.19 -32.13
C ASP A 203 2.64 10.24 -33.15
N GLU A 204 1.77 9.84 -34.08
CA GLU A 204 1.22 10.69 -35.15
C GLU A 204 -0.21 11.20 -34.84
N GLY A 205 -0.77 10.82 -33.69
CA GLY A 205 -2.15 11.12 -33.28
C GLY A 205 -2.99 9.85 -33.09
N TYR A 206 -4.31 9.96 -33.17
CA TYR A 206 -5.20 8.81 -33.02
C TYR A 206 -5.33 8.04 -34.32
N ALA A 207 -5.08 6.73 -34.29
CA ALA A 207 -5.26 5.81 -35.41
C ALA A 207 -6.42 4.86 -35.13
N ARG A 208 -7.25 4.55 -36.14
CA ARG A 208 -8.38 3.62 -35.98
C ARG A 208 -7.86 2.21 -35.75
N TYR A 209 -8.46 1.50 -34.80
CA TYR A 209 -8.20 0.11 -34.52
C TYR A 209 -9.23 -0.78 -35.22
N GLU A 210 -8.76 -1.64 -36.12
CA GLU A 210 -9.60 -2.53 -36.92
C GLU A 210 -9.87 -3.85 -36.18
N MET A 211 -10.96 -4.52 -36.55
CA MET A 211 -11.36 -5.80 -35.95
C MET A 211 -10.36 -6.94 -36.17
N ASP A 212 -9.46 -6.83 -37.15
CA ASP A 212 -8.39 -7.80 -37.41
C ASP A 212 -7.12 -7.52 -36.58
N GLY A 213 -7.18 -6.50 -35.71
CA GLY A 213 -6.10 -6.08 -34.83
C GLY A 213 -5.09 -5.14 -35.49
N GLN A 214 -5.35 -4.63 -36.70
CA GLN A 214 -4.48 -3.67 -37.37
C GLN A 214 -4.88 -2.22 -37.07
N LEU A 215 -3.89 -1.32 -37.07
CA LEU A 215 -4.13 0.11 -37.09
C LEU A 215 -4.32 0.58 -38.53
N SER A 216 -5.38 1.33 -38.78
CA SER A 216 -5.72 1.92 -40.07
C SER A 216 -6.12 3.38 -39.86
N GLY A 217 -5.90 4.25 -40.85
CA GLY A 217 -6.50 5.60 -40.91
C GLY A 217 -6.27 6.57 -39.75
N ASP A 218 -5.90 7.81 -40.06
CA ASP A 218 -5.87 8.87 -39.04
C ASP A 218 -7.29 9.23 -38.58
N TYR A 219 -7.42 9.69 -37.34
CA TYR A 219 -8.68 10.23 -36.82
C TYR A 219 -9.19 11.38 -37.71
N PRO A 220 -10.51 11.48 -37.97
CA PRO A 220 -11.04 12.42 -38.95
C PRO A 220 -10.64 13.87 -38.66
N SER A 221 -9.90 14.49 -39.59
CA SER A 221 -9.36 15.87 -39.44
C SER A 221 -10.39 16.99 -39.22
N GLY A 222 -11.68 16.72 -39.42
CA GLY A 222 -12.79 17.66 -39.18
C GLY A 222 -13.42 17.55 -37.79
N LEU A 223 -13.00 16.57 -36.99
CA LEU A 223 -13.50 16.31 -35.65
C LEU A 223 -12.42 16.60 -34.61
N ASP A 224 -12.84 17.11 -33.47
CA ASP A 224 -11.96 17.32 -32.32
C ASP A 224 -11.91 16.05 -31.47
N PRO A 225 -10.78 15.32 -31.42
CA PRO A 225 -10.69 14.08 -30.66
C PRO A 225 -10.96 14.29 -29.17
N GLU A 226 -10.59 15.44 -28.59
CA GLU A 226 -10.83 15.73 -27.17
C GLU A 226 -12.32 15.89 -26.84
N ALA A 227 -13.14 16.22 -27.84
CA ALA A 227 -14.59 16.40 -27.67
C ALA A 227 -15.39 15.11 -27.86
N TRP A 228 -14.86 14.16 -28.65
CA TRP A 228 -15.67 13.03 -29.17
C TRP A 228 -15.10 11.64 -28.87
N LEU A 229 -13.81 11.51 -28.58
CA LEU A 229 -13.22 10.24 -28.17
C LEU A 229 -13.39 10.05 -26.67
N GLN A 230 -14.01 8.93 -26.29
CA GLN A 230 -14.15 8.53 -24.90
C GLN A 230 -13.08 7.48 -24.55
N PRO A 231 -12.26 7.71 -23.51
CA PRO A 231 -11.28 6.72 -23.08
C PRO A 231 -11.98 5.47 -22.54
N THR A 232 -11.39 4.30 -22.79
CA THR A 232 -11.81 3.03 -22.19
C THR A 232 -10.67 2.46 -21.35
N LYS A 233 -10.95 1.46 -20.52
CA LYS A 233 -9.92 0.68 -19.82
C LYS A 233 -9.41 -0.52 -20.64
N GLY A 234 -9.92 -0.69 -21.85
CA GLY A 234 -9.38 -1.63 -22.81
C GLY A 234 -8.01 -1.17 -23.32
N MET A 235 -7.08 -2.10 -23.52
CA MET A 235 -5.71 -1.83 -23.94
C MET A 235 -5.30 -2.73 -25.10
N VAL A 236 -4.50 -2.16 -26.00
CA VAL A 236 -3.82 -2.88 -27.09
C VAL A 236 -2.36 -2.45 -27.09
N ASP A 237 -1.45 -3.43 -27.06
CA ASP A 237 0.00 -3.21 -27.08
C ASP A 237 0.53 -2.24 -25.99
N GLY A 238 -0.22 -2.06 -24.90
CA GLY A 238 0.12 -1.16 -23.78
C GLY A 238 -0.48 0.23 -23.87
N ASP A 239 -1.25 0.54 -24.92
CA ASP A 239 -1.95 1.81 -25.10
C ASP A 239 -3.45 1.65 -24.88
N TYR A 240 -4.08 2.68 -24.31
CA TYR A 240 -5.54 2.71 -24.09
C TYR A 240 -6.31 2.82 -25.41
N ILE A 241 -7.42 2.07 -25.48
CA ILE A 241 -8.41 2.19 -26.54
C ILE A 241 -9.34 3.37 -26.22
N TYR A 242 -9.68 4.14 -27.24
CA TYR A 242 -10.67 5.21 -27.21
C TYR A 242 -11.83 4.84 -28.14
N ARG A 243 -13.07 5.18 -27.76
CA ARG A 243 -14.26 4.93 -28.57
C ARG A 243 -14.82 6.23 -29.15
N GLN A 244 -15.16 6.18 -30.43
CA GLN A 244 -15.94 7.20 -31.13
C GLN A 244 -17.34 6.66 -31.39
N TYR A 245 -18.37 7.33 -30.88
CA TYR A 245 -19.76 6.95 -31.14
C TYR A 245 -20.39 7.78 -32.25
N PHE A 246 -21.26 7.18 -33.06
CA PHE A 246 -21.96 7.85 -34.15
C PHE A 246 -23.25 7.13 -34.53
N TYR A 247 -24.15 7.81 -35.24
CA TYR A 247 -25.41 7.23 -35.73
C TYR A 247 -25.69 7.65 -37.17
N TYR A 248 -26.47 6.87 -37.92
CA TYR A 248 -26.86 7.19 -39.30
C TYR A 248 -28.25 7.83 -39.33
N ASP A 249 -28.33 9.06 -39.83
CA ASP A 249 -29.60 9.74 -40.07
C ASP A 249 -30.02 9.60 -41.54
N ALA A 250 -30.99 8.72 -41.80
CA ALA A 250 -31.51 8.46 -43.14
C ALA A 250 -32.17 9.70 -43.79
N SER A 251 -32.64 10.66 -42.99
CA SER A 251 -33.25 11.90 -43.50
C SER A 251 -32.19 12.88 -44.04
N ALA A 252 -31.01 12.86 -43.42
CA ALA A 252 -29.86 13.69 -43.78
C ALA A 252 -28.84 12.96 -44.67
N ASP A 253 -29.03 11.64 -44.86
CA ASP A 253 -28.19 10.71 -45.60
C ASP A 253 -26.71 10.81 -45.16
N ARG A 254 -26.46 10.72 -43.84
CA ARG A 254 -25.11 10.83 -43.28
C ARG A 254 -24.95 10.21 -41.89
N TYR A 255 -23.70 9.94 -41.53
CA TYR A 255 -23.29 9.61 -40.17
C TYR A 255 -22.96 10.87 -39.35
N THR A 256 -23.42 10.89 -38.10
CA THR A 256 -23.24 12.01 -37.16
C THR A 256 -22.66 11.50 -35.85
N VAL A 257 -21.61 12.13 -35.34
CA VAL A 257 -21.00 11.75 -34.06
C VAL A 257 -21.89 12.07 -32.87
N THR A 258 -21.78 11.26 -31.83
CA THR A 258 -22.47 11.42 -30.55
C THR A 258 -21.53 11.03 -29.40
N THR A 259 -21.96 11.30 -28.16
CA THR A 259 -21.27 10.91 -26.94
C THR A 259 -22.29 10.32 -25.98
N GLU A 260 -21.83 9.34 -25.21
CA GLU A 260 -22.54 8.82 -24.05
C GLU A 260 -22.57 9.88 -22.94
N GLN A 261 -23.72 10.03 -22.31
CA GLN A 261 -23.95 10.92 -21.17
C GLN A 261 -23.77 10.15 -19.86
N GLU A 262 -23.69 10.86 -18.72
CA GLU A 262 -23.55 10.25 -17.39
C GLU A 262 -24.66 9.25 -17.04
N ASP A 263 -25.82 9.33 -17.71
CA ASP A 263 -26.95 8.43 -17.53
C ASP A 263 -26.96 7.23 -18.51
N GLY A 264 -25.87 7.02 -19.26
CA GLY A 264 -25.74 5.96 -20.27
C GLY A 264 -26.50 6.23 -21.58
N THR A 265 -27.16 7.39 -21.71
CA THR A 265 -27.88 7.74 -22.94
C THR A 265 -27.01 8.49 -23.93
N PHE A 266 -27.35 8.41 -25.22
CA PHE A 266 -26.61 9.10 -26.28
C PHE A 266 -27.30 10.39 -26.71
N ALA A 267 -26.52 11.47 -26.81
CA ALA A 267 -27.03 12.79 -27.18
C ALA A 267 -27.39 12.88 -28.67
N TYR A 268 -28.59 13.38 -29.00
CA TYR A 268 -28.91 13.76 -30.37
C TYR A 268 -28.18 15.05 -30.77
N ASN A 269 -27.30 14.93 -31.74
CA ASN A 269 -26.61 16.05 -32.36
C ASN A 269 -27.22 16.35 -33.72
N ALA A 270 -27.78 17.54 -33.91
CA ALA A 270 -28.34 17.92 -35.21
C ALA A 270 -27.28 17.76 -36.31
N PRO A 271 -27.59 17.08 -37.45
CA PRO A 271 -26.59 16.82 -38.48
C PRO A 271 -26.00 18.11 -39.07
N ASP A 272 -24.71 18.33 -38.86
CA ASP A 272 -23.92 19.49 -39.31
C ASP A 272 -22.57 19.02 -39.90
N ALA A 273 -21.81 19.90 -40.53
CA ALA A 273 -20.46 19.60 -40.99
C ALA A 273 -19.45 19.44 -39.83
N ALA A 274 -19.72 20.05 -38.67
CA ALA A 274 -18.85 20.03 -37.50
C ALA A 274 -18.90 18.72 -36.69
N ASN A 275 -19.91 17.88 -36.93
CA ASN A 275 -20.13 16.59 -36.27
C ASN A 275 -20.36 15.47 -37.30
N GLN A 276 -19.95 15.69 -38.54
CA GLN A 276 -20.08 14.68 -39.59
C GLN A 276 -19.00 13.62 -39.40
N TYR A 277 -19.42 12.37 -39.23
CA TYR A 277 -18.51 11.23 -39.26
C TYR A 277 -18.33 10.76 -40.72
N PRO A 278 -17.09 10.55 -41.21
CA PRO A 278 -16.92 10.25 -42.63
C PRO A 278 -17.46 8.87 -43.01
N GLU A 279 -18.16 8.80 -44.14
CA GLU A 279 -18.78 7.57 -44.66
C GLU A 279 -17.74 6.48 -44.97
N GLU A 280 -16.51 6.86 -45.33
CA GLU A 280 -15.39 5.94 -45.57
C GLU A 280 -14.95 5.16 -44.31
N TYR A 281 -15.24 5.68 -43.12
CA TYR A 281 -15.04 4.99 -41.85
C TYR A 281 -16.34 4.33 -41.36
N GLY A 282 -17.49 4.94 -41.64
CA GLY A 282 -18.83 4.41 -41.33
C GLY A 282 -19.33 3.27 -42.25
N SER A 283 -18.58 2.88 -43.29
CA SER A 283 -18.93 1.77 -44.17
C SER A 283 -18.05 0.54 -43.91
N ALA A 284 -18.62 -0.46 -43.20
CA ALA A 284 -18.20 -1.86 -43.08
C ALA A 284 -16.70 -2.18 -42.82
N PRO A 285 -16.35 -2.89 -41.72
CA PRO A 285 -17.24 -3.43 -40.69
C PRO A 285 -17.67 -2.36 -39.67
N VAL A 286 -18.98 -2.20 -39.49
CA VAL A 286 -19.54 -1.25 -38.50
C VAL A 286 -19.76 -2.01 -37.19
N ARG A 287 -19.35 -1.42 -36.06
CA ARG A 287 -19.56 -2.01 -34.73
C ARG A 287 -20.80 -1.41 -34.10
N TYR A 288 -21.65 -2.26 -33.54
CA TYR A 288 -22.90 -1.85 -32.90
C TYR A 288 -22.72 -1.81 -31.38
N THR A 289 -23.39 -0.87 -30.72
CA THR A 289 -23.49 -0.82 -29.26
C THR A 289 -24.41 -1.92 -28.68
N GLY A 290 -24.56 -3.05 -29.36
CA GLY A 290 -25.41 -4.16 -28.92
C GLY A 290 -25.66 -5.18 -30.04
N ASN A 291 -26.38 -6.24 -29.68
CA ASN A 291 -26.65 -7.41 -30.53
C ASN A 291 -28.03 -7.34 -31.20
N TYR A 292 -28.98 -6.64 -30.60
CA TYR A 292 -30.37 -6.58 -31.02
C TYR A 292 -31.00 -5.23 -30.68
N ILE A 293 -32.15 -4.96 -31.27
CA ILE A 293 -33.07 -3.90 -30.86
C ILE A 293 -34.44 -4.50 -30.57
N THR A 294 -35.22 -3.86 -29.70
CA THR A 294 -36.61 -4.22 -29.46
C THR A 294 -37.54 -3.32 -30.28
N ASP A 295 -38.43 -3.93 -31.07
CA ASP A 295 -39.41 -3.15 -31.84
C ASP A 295 -40.58 -2.61 -30.98
N GLU A 296 -41.46 -1.81 -31.59
CA GLU A 296 -42.64 -1.24 -30.91
C GLU A 296 -43.59 -2.29 -30.31
N ASP A 297 -43.56 -3.53 -30.82
CA ASP A 297 -44.38 -4.66 -30.38
C ASP A 297 -43.65 -5.57 -29.36
N GLY A 298 -42.43 -5.20 -28.95
CA GLY A 298 -41.61 -5.97 -28.00
C GLY A 298 -40.93 -7.20 -28.61
N GLN A 299 -40.81 -7.28 -29.93
CA GLN A 299 -40.10 -8.36 -30.61
C GLN A 299 -38.62 -8.02 -30.80
N LEU A 300 -37.78 -9.04 -30.69
CA LEU A 300 -36.33 -8.92 -30.85
C LEU A 300 -35.97 -8.90 -32.35
N GLU A 301 -35.30 -7.84 -32.78
CA GLU A 301 -34.66 -7.77 -34.09
C GLU A 301 -33.13 -7.81 -33.92
N TYR A 302 -32.53 -8.93 -34.31
CA TYR A 302 -31.08 -9.11 -34.21
C TYR A 302 -30.36 -8.35 -35.32
N LEU A 303 -29.36 -7.58 -34.93
CA LEU A 303 -28.51 -6.81 -35.83
C LEU A 303 -27.60 -7.76 -36.63
N THR A 304 -27.13 -7.30 -37.79
CA THR A 304 -26.23 -8.07 -38.66
C THR A 304 -24.92 -7.36 -38.88
N ASP A 305 -23.82 -8.12 -38.88
CA ASP A 305 -22.50 -7.59 -39.23
C ASP A 305 -22.42 -7.19 -40.72
N SER A 306 -21.26 -6.67 -41.14
CA SER A 306 -21.01 -6.26 -42.53
C SER A 306 -21.02 -7.39 -43.55
N GLU A 307 -20.93 -8.64 -43.10
CA GLU A 307 -21.02 -9.83 -43.95
C GLU A 307 -22.46 -10.37 -44.03
N GLY A 308 -23.39 -9.75 -43.30
CA GLY A 308 -24.80 -10.15 -43.22
C GLY A 308 -25.07 -11.25 -42.20
N ASN A 309 -24.10 -11.58 -41.34
CA ASN A 309 -24.28 -12.57 -40.28
C ASN A 309 -25.01 -11.94 -39.09
N SER A 310 -25.99 -12.65 -38.54
CA SER A 310 -26.70 -12.23 -37.34
C SER A 310 -25.78 -12.19 -36.11
N LEU A 311 -25.89 -11.13 -35.32
CA LEU A 311 -25.19 -10.96 -34.04
C LEU A 311 -25.88 -11.68 -32.87
N ALA A 312 -26.87 -12.53 -33.14
CA ALA A 312 -27.53 -13.34 -32.13
C ALA A 312 -26.53 -14.28 -31.43
N VAL A 313 -26.65 -14.41 -30.11
CA VAL A 313 -25.86 -15.40 -29.36
C VAL A 313 -26.35 -16.80 -29.70
N THR A 314 -25.44 -17.63 -30.22
CA THR A 314 -25.71 -19.02 -30.60
C THR A 314 -24.82 -19.99 -29.82
N ILE A 315 -25.08 -21.30 -29.90
CA ILE A 315 -24.15 -22.32 -29.40
C ILE A 315 -22.77 -22.18 -30.09
N GLY A 316 -22.75 -21.79 -31.37
CA GLY A 316 -21.53 -21.50 -32.12
C GLY A 316 -20.73 -20.36 -31.51
N THR A 317 -21.41 -19.29 -31.05
CA THR A 317 -20.79 -18.17 -30.34
C THR A 317 -19.99 -18.66 -29.13
N PHE A 318 -20.52 -19.58 -28.31
CA PHE A 318 -19.79 -20.11 -27.15
C PHE A 318 -18.67 -21.10 -27.52
N TYR A 319 -18.69 -21.66 -28.73
CA TYR A 319 -17.70 -22.65 -29.17
C TYR A 319 -16.48 -22.00 -29.85
N ASP A 320 -16.67 -20.86 -30.51
CA ASP A 320 -15.63 -20.12 -31.22
C ASP A 320 -15.34 -18.79 -30.51
N SER A 321 -14.16 -18.67 -29.90
CA SER A 321 -13.75 -17.45 -29.19
C SER A 321 -13.74 -16.21 -30.08
N THR A 322 -13.50 -16.36 -31.38
CA THR A 322 -13.50 -15.24 -32.35
C THR A 322 -14.91 -14.73 -32.60
N ILE A 323 -15.91 -15.62 -32.56
CA ILE A 323 -17.32 -15.25 -32.70
C ILE A 323 -17.82 -14.71 -31.36
N ALA A 324 -17.42 -15.32 -30.24
CA ALA A 324 -17.73 -14.85 -28.89
C ALA A 324 -17.27 -13.40 -28.68
N SER A 325 -16.02 -13.08 -29.01
CA SER A 325 -15.49 -11.73 -28.83
C SER A 325 -16.28 -10.71 -29.63
N ARG A 326 -16.58 -11.00 -30.91
CA ARG A 326 -17.44 -10.17 -31.77
C ARG A 326 -18.82 -9.92 -31.19
N THR A 327 -19.45 -10.95 -30.65
CA THR A 327 -20.80 -10.85 -30.08
C THR A 327 -20.81 -10.11 -28.75
N PHE A 328 -19.74 -10.16 -27.95
CA PHE A 328 -19.71 -9.61 -26.58
C PHE A 328 -18.90 -8.31 -26.44
N TYR A 329 -18.41 -7.71 -27.53
CA TYR A 329 -17.65 -6.43 -27.51
C TYR A 329 -18.41 -5.22 -26.98
N TYR A 330 -19.71 -5.31 -26.72
CA TYR A 330 -20.46 -4.24 -26.09
C TYR A 330 -21.36 -4.74 -24.95
N VAL A 331 -21.06 -5.90 -24.40
CA VAL A 331 -21.66 -6.28 -23.12
C VAL A 331 -20.83 -5.59 -22.05
N ASP A 332 -21.37 -4.55 -21.42
CA ASP A 332 -20.73 -3.83 -20.33
C ASP A 332 -20.41 -4.81 -19.18
N ALA A 333 -19.13 -4.92 -18.83
CA ALA A 333 -18.68 -5.85 -17.80
C ALA A 333 -19.07 -5.37 -16.39
N ALA A 334 -19.06 -4.07 -16.14
CA ALA A 334 -19.45 -3.50 -14.86
C ALA A 334 -20.95 -3.74 -14.60
N GLU A 335 -21.81 -3.47 -15.58
CA GLU A 335 -23.25 -3.74 -15.49
C GLU A 335 -23.52 -5.25 -15.31
N LEU A 336 -22.89 -6.10 -16.13
CA LEU A 336 -23.05 -7.55 -16.06
C LEU A 336 -22.65 -8.12 -14.69
N PHE A 337 -21.54 -7.64 -14.12
CA PHE A 337 -21.08 -8.09 -12.80
C PHE A 337 -21.90 -7.47 -11.67
N GLY A 338 -22.37 -6.22 -11.81
CA GLY A 338 -23.30 -5.59 -10.88
C GLY A 338 -24.60 -6.38 -10.75
N ASP A 339 -25.19 -6.76 -11.89
CA ASP A 339 -26.37 -7.63 -11.95
C ASP A 339 -26.15 -9.01 -11.33
N MET A 340 -24.96 -9.59 -11.51
CA MET A 340 -24.61 -10.89 -10.94
C MET A 340 -24.50 -10.84 -9.41
N LEU A 341 -23.95 -9.75 -8.87
CA LEU A 341 -23.74 -9.57 -7.43
C LEU A 341 -24.95 -8.95 -6.73
N ALA A 342 -25.92 -8.39 -7.48
CA ALA A 342 -27.08 -7.68 -6.98
C ALA A 342 -26.72 -6.52 -6.02
N GLU A 343 -25.56 -5.91 -6.24
CA GLU A 343 -25.02 -4.78 -5.47
C GLU A 343 -24.36 -3.80 -6.42
N ASP A 344 -24.71 -2.51 -6.31
CA ASP A 344 -23.99 -1.42 -6.96
C ASP A 344 -22.61 -1.31 -6.29
N SER A 345 -21.62 -2.00 -6.85
CA SER A 345 -20.26 -2.03 -6.32
C SER A 345 -19.44 -0.94 -6.98
N GLN A 346 -19.09 0.11 -6.22
CA GLN A 346 -18.15 1.14 -6.66
C GLN A 346 -16.81 0.53 -7.12
N ILE A 347 -16.36 -0.56 -6.47
CA ILE A 347 -15.16 -1.29 -6.88
C ILE A 347 -15.33 -1.87 -8.29
N LEU A 348 -16.49 -2.46 -8.62
CA LEU A 348 -16.72 -3.00 -9.95
C LEU A 348 -16.71 -1.90 -11.01
N ASN A 349 -17.34 -0.75 -10.72
CA ASN A 349 -17.32 0.39 -11.63
C ASN A 349 -15.88 0.93 -11.79
N GLU A 350 -15.15 1.16 -10.70
CA GLU A 350 -13.76 1.61 -10.79
C GLU A 350 -12.83 0.58 -11.47
N MET A 351 -13.11 -0.72 -11.39
CA MET A 351 -12.33 -1.75 -12.07
C MET A 351 -12.71 -1.98 -13.54
N PHE A 352 -13.99 -1.88 -13.88
CA PHE A 352 -14.54 -2.36 -15.16
C PHE A 352 -15.35 -1.32 -15.93
N ASP A 353 -15.50 -0.09 -15.45
CA ASP A 353 -16.11 0.99 -16.24
C ASP A 353 -15.36 1.19 -17.57
N GLY A 354 -16.11 1.23 -18.67
CA GLY A 354 -15.60 1.22 -20.04
C GLY A 354 -15.01 -0.12 -20.52
N VAL A 355 -15.01 -1.18 -19.70
CA VAL A 355 -14.58 -2.54 -20.07
C VAL A 355 -15.78 -3.35 -20.54
N THR A 356 -15.62 -4.04 -21.66
CA THR A 356 -16.65 -4.95 -22.16
C THR A 356 -16.27 -6.41 -21.88
N LEU A 357 -17.24 -7.30 -21.88
CA LEU A 357 -16.99 -8.73 -21.77
C LEU A 357 -16.09 -9.22 -22.93
N GLY A 358 -16.21 -8.61 -24.11
CA GLY A 358 -15.29 -8.83 -25.23
C GLY A 358 -13.84 -8.48 -24.89
N ASP A 359 -13.60 -7.34 -24.22
CA ASP A 359 -12.26 -6.94 -23.76
C ASP A 359 -11.67 -7.93 -22.75
N ILE A 360 -12.49 -8.48 -21.85
CA ILE A 360 -12.09 -9.54 -20.91
C ILE A 360 -11.73 -10.83 -21.66
N ILE A 361 -12.57 -11.26 -22.61
CA ILE A 361 -12.37 -12.50 -23.38
C ILE A 361 -11.10 -12.43 -24.23
N ASP A 362 -10.82 -11.25 -24.79
CA ASP A 362 -9.65 -11.00 -25.63
C ASP A 362 -8.37 -10.64 -24.84
N GLU A 363 -8.42 -10.69 -23.50
CA GLU A 363 -7.31 -10.34 -22.61
C GLU A 363 -6.80 -8.89 -22.83
N ARG A 364 -7.68 -7.96 -23.23
CA ARG A 364 -7.39 -6.54 -23.47
C ARG A 364 -7.50 -5.68 -22.22
N ILE A 365 -7.40 -6.28 -21.03
CA ILE A 365 -7.49 -5.57 -19.77
C ILE A 365 -6.24 -5.81 -18.93
N ASP A 366 -5.70 -4.74 -18.38
CA ASP A 366 -4.67 -4.83 -17.35
C ASP A 366 -5.35 -4.76 -15.98
N VAL A 367 -5.69 -5.93 -15.45
CA VAL A 367 -6.32 -6.04 -14.13
C VAL A 367 -5.40 -5.50 -13.04
N ASP A 368 -4.09 -5.67 -13.17
CA ASP A 368 -3.13 -5.20 -12.18
C ASP A 368 -3.12 -3.67 -12.17
N ALA A 369 -3.06 -3.02 -13.34
CA ALA A 369 -3.15 -1.56 -13.44
C ALA A 369 -4.50 -1.00 -12.95
N ASN A 370 -5.61 -1.70 -13.23
CA ASN A 370 -6.93 -1.28 -12.75
C ASN A 370 -7.04 -1.41 -11.21
N VAL A 371 -6.48 -2.47 -10.62
CA VAL A 371 -6.43 -2.63 -9.15
C VAL A 371 -5.51 -1.60 -8.53
N ASP A 372 -4.33 -1.36 -9.10
CA ASP A 372 -3.38 -0.36 -8.63
C ASP A 372 -3.96 1.05 -8.67
N GLY A 373 -4.86 1.32 -9.62
CA GLY A 373 -5.58 2.59 -9.76
C GLY A 373 -6.71 2.83 -8.77
N LEU A 374 -7.18 1.79 -8.05
CA LEU A 374 -8.26 1.93 -7.07
C LEU A 374 -7.85 2.81 -5.91
N GLU A 375 -8.79 3.63 -5.44
CA GLU A 375 -8.59 4.39 -4.20
C GLU A 375 -8.67 3.48 -2.98
N VAL A 376 -7.76 3.67 -2.02
CA VAL A 376 -7.75 2.91 -0.76
C VAL A 376 -9.08 3.04 -0.01
N SER A 377 -9.70 4.22 -0.02
CA SER A 377 -11.02 4.46 0.59
C SER A 377 -12.17 3.70 -0.08
N THR A 378 -12.06 3.38 -1.38
CA THR A 378 -13.06 2.57 -2.09
C THR A 378 -12.96 1.10 -1.69
N VAL A 379 -11.76 0.61 -1.39
CA VAL A 379 -11.51 -0.81 -1.06
C VAL A 379 -11.63 -1.09 0.44
N LEU A 380 -11.27 -0.12 1.29
CA LEU A 380 -11.23 -0.25 2.74
C LEU A 380 -12.08 0.83 3.39
N ASN A 381 -12.92 0.41 4.35
CA ASN A 381 -13.62 1.34 5.23
C ASN A 381 -12.63 2.05 6.15
N VAL A 382 -12.21 3.25 5.78
CA VAL A 382 -11.28 4.07 6.56
C VAL A 382 -12.04 4.74 7.70
N ALA A 383 -11.88 4.22 8.91
CA ALA A 383 -12.43 4.84 10.10
C ALA A 383 -11.50 5.97 10.60
N PRO A 384 -12.02 7.14 11.01
CA PRO A 384 -11.21 8.29 11.43
C PRO A 384 -10.40 8.04 12.73
N ASP A 385 -10.77 7.03 13.53
CA ASP A 385 -10.03 6.61 14.71
C ASP A 385 -8.88 5.64 14.39
N ASN A 386 -8.83 5.09 13.17
CA ASN A 386 -7.71 4.29 12.69
C ASN A 386 -6.66 5.17 12.01
N ARG A 387 -5.79 5.78 12.83
CA ARG A 387 -4.75 6.72 12.40
C ARG A 387 -3.86 6.17 11.30
N THR A 388 -3.54 4.88 11.33
CA THR A 388 -2.71 4.24 10.30
C THR A 388 -3.44 4.17 8.96
N LEU A 389 -4.71 3.76 8.93
CA LEU A 389 -5.48 3.73 7.68
C LEU A 389 -5.77 5.14 7.15
N VAL A 390 -6.03 6.11 8.03
CA VAL A 390 -6.21 7.50 7.59
C VAL A 390 -4.92 8.07 7.02
N TYR A 391 -3.75 7.73 7.58
CA TYR A 391 -2.46 8.12 7.01
C TYR A 391 -2.22 7.46 5.66
N ILE A 392 -2.46 6.15 5.53
CA ILE A 392 -2.30 5.44 4.25
C ILE A 392 -3.25 6.01 3.20
N ALA A 393 -4.51 6.23 3.56
CA ALA A 393 -5.51 6.69 2.61
C ALA A 393 -5.37 8.18 2.27
N TYR A 394 -5.02 9.06 3.19
CA TYR A 394 -5.10 10.52 2.96
C TYR A 394 -3.85 11.31 3.39
N GLY A 395 -2.79 10.63 3.85
CA GLY A 395 -1.58 11.29 4.36
C GLY A 395 -1.79 12.12 5.61
N LEU A 396 -2.90 11.94 6.34
CA LEU A 396 -3.20 12.74 7.53
C LEU A 396 -2.56 12.17 8.79
N THR A 397 -2.06 13.06 9.62
CA THR A 397 -1.61 12.81 10.99
C THR A 397 -2.45 13.60 11.99
N ASN A 398 -2.30 13.32 13.29
CA ASN A 398 -2.96 14.07 14.37
C ASN A 398 -4.48 14.20 14.22
N VAL A 399 -5.13 13.15 13.75
CA VAL A 399 -6.59 13.12 13.53
C VAL A 399 -7.30 13.15 14.88
N THR A 400 -8.10 14.20 15.10
CA THR A 400 -8.83 14.43 16.36
C THR A 400 -10.26 14.88 16.09
N ALA A 401 -11.15 14.69 17.07
CA ALA A 401 -12.55 15.08 16.92
C ALA A 401 -12.68 16.60 16.74
N ALA A 402 -13.51 17.02 15.80
CA ALA A 402 -13.77 18.42 15.54
C ALA A 402 -14.53 19.09 16.72
N PRO A 403 -14.43 20.42 16.87
CA PRO A 403 -15.24 21.16 17.83
C PRO A 403 -16.74 20.90 17.65
N ALA A 404 -17.48 20.86 18.75
CA ALA A 404 -18.92 20.62 18.71
C ALA A 404 -19.65 21.70 17.89
N GLY A 405 -20.42 21.27 16.89
CA GLY A 405 -21.20 22.15 16.00
C GLY A 405 -20.53 22.46 14.66
N SER A 406 -19.37 21.87 14.34
CA SER A 406 -18.78 21.89 13.00
C SER A 406 -19.58 21.04 12.00
N ASP A 407 -19.49 21.39 10.71
CA ASP A 407 -20.09 20.63 9.60
C ASP A 407 -19.28 19.38 9.21
N TYR A 408 -18.10 19.21 9.82
CA TYR A 408 -17.18 18.07 9.69
C TYR A 408 -16.99 17.40 11.06
N ALA A 409 -16.59 16.12 11.06
CA ALA A 409 -16.53 15.31 12.28
C ALA A 409 -15.14 15.29 12.92
N TYR A 410 -14.07 15.37 12.13
CA TYR A 410 -12.69 15.33 12.60
C TYR A 410 -11.84 16.40 11.89
N ILE A 411 -10.70 16.74 12.51
CA ILE A 411 -9.64 17.53 11.91
C ILE A 411 -8.36 16.69 11.86
N GLY A 412 -7.60 16.80 10.79
CA GLY A 412 -6.28 16.16 10.64
C GLY A 412 -5.24 17.18 10.19
N THR A 413 -3.98 16.78 10.21
CA THR A 413 -2.85 17.58 9.69
C THR A 413 -2.27 16.87 8.48
N TYR A 414 -2.16 17.57 7.35
CA TYR A 414 -1.47 17.09 6.15
C TYR A 414 -0.22 17.94 5.92
N THR A 415 0.76 17.36 5.22
CA THR A 415 1.97 18.08 4.81
C THR A 415 1.89 18.47 3.34
N TYR A 416 2.39 19.65 3.00
CA TYR A 416 2.50 20.12 1.63
C TYR A 416 3.77 20.96 1.46
N THR A 417 4.26 21.05 0.22
CA THR A 417 5.42 21.88 -0.10
C THR A 417 4.92 23.19 -0.68
N ASP A 418 5.33 24.32 -0.09
CA ASP A 418 4.96 25.65 -0.58
C ASP A 418 5.70 26.03 -1.89
N GLU A 419 5.34 27.19 -2.48
CA GLU A 419 5.95 27.67 -3.73
C GLU A 419 7.48 27.86 -3.65
N GLN A 420 8.03 27.94 -2.43
CA GLN A 420 9.45 28.10 -2.16
C GLN A 420 10.17 26.77 -1.93
N GLY A 421 9.46 25.64 -1.99
CA GLY A 421 10.03 24.31 -1.76
C GLY A 421 10.15 23.95 -0.28
N ILE A 422 9.49 24.68 0.62
CA ILE A 422 9.54 24.44 2.08
C ILE A 422 8.34 23.58 2.48
N LEU A 423 8.60 22.55 3.30
CA LEU A 423 7.55 21.70 3.84
C LEU A 423 6.77 22.45 4.94
N ARG A 424 5.45 22.51 4.76
CA ARG A 424 4.47 23.14 5.65
C ARG A 424 3.43 22.11 6.11
N ALA A 425 2.74 22.46 7.19
CA ALA A 425 1.58 21.72 7.66
C ALA A 425 0.31 22.52 7.34
N GLY A 426 -0.73 21.83 6.89
CA GLY A 426 -2.08 22.35 6.73
C GLY A 426 -3.08 21.52 7.54
N GLN A 427 -4.19 22.14 7.93
CA GLN A 427 -5.31 21.47 8.57
C GLN A 427 -6.31 20.93 7.54
N ALA A 428 -6.60 19.64 7.61
CA ALA A 428 -7.65 19.02 6.83
C ALA A 428 -8.94 18.86 7.65
N GLN A 429 -10.07 19.11 7.01
CA GLN A 429 -11.42 18.83 7.53
C GLN A 429 -11.85 17.45 7.05
N VAL A 430 -12.25 16.58 7.97
CA VAL A 430 -12.63 15.19 7.68
C VAL A 430 -14.12 15.01 7.90
N TYR A 431 -14.83 14.69 6.83
CA TYR A 431 -16.26 14.41 6.82
C TYR A 431 -16.46 12.91 6.98
N VAL A 432 -17.47 12.51 7.76
CA VAL A 432 -17.68 11.10 8.13
C VAL A 432 -19.14 10.73 7.94
N THR A 433 -19.37 9.68 7.17
CA THR A 433 -20.68 9.08 6.92
C THR A 433 -20.68 7.67 7.51
N GLU A 434 -21.65 7.37 8.37
CA GLU A 434 -21.78 6.04 9.03
C GLU A 434 -20.52 5.53 9.78
N GLY A 435 -19.63 6.43 10.21
CA GLY A 435 -18.39 6.10 10.92
C GLY A 435 -17.18 5.85 10.02
N ILE A 436 -17.32 6.07 8.71
CA ILE A 436 -16.26 5.96 7.70
C ILE A 436 -15.97 7.35 7.16
N VAL A 437 -14.71 7.63 6.85
CA VAL A 437 -14.29 8.87 6.17
C VAL A 437 -14.97 8.91 4.80
N ASP A 438 -15.75 9.96 4.58
CA ASP A 438 -16.52 10.21 3.36
C ASP A 438 -15.70 11.04 2.37
N ARG A 439 -15.12 12.13 2.87
CA ARG A 439 -14.20 13.00 2.13
C ARG A 439 -13.29 13.79 3.07
N VAL A 440 -12.17 14.25 2.53
CA VAL A 440 -11.18 15.06 3.23
C VAL A 440 -10.94 16.34 2.45
N VAL A 441 -11.03 17.50 3.10
CA VAL A 441 -10.87 18.81 2.46
C VAL A 441 -9.73 19.58 3.11
N GLY A 442 -8.76 20.04 2.32
CA GLY A 442 -7.64 20.86 2.76
C GLY A 442 -8.03 22.28 3.17
N GLU A 443 -7.06 23.08 3.61
CA GLU A 443 -7.32 24.47 4.04
C GLU A 443 -7.71 25.40 2.88
N ASP A 444 -7.25 25.07 1.68
CA ASP A 444 -7.58 25.74 0.41
C ASP A 444 -9.00 25.45 -0.07
N GLY A 445 -9.68 24.48 0.55
CA GLY A 445 -10.99 24.00 0.13
C GLY A 445 -10.94 22.95 -0.97
N GLU A 446 -9.75 22.51 -1.39
CA GLU A 446 -9.59 21.40 -2.33
C GLU A 446 -9.72 20.06 -1.61
N GLU A 447 -10.24 19.07 -2.34
CA GLU A 447 -10.41 17.72 -1.80
C GLU A 447 -9.08 16.97 -1.87
N ILE A 448 -8.68 16.39 -0.74
CA ILE A 448 -7.51 15.51 -0.67
C ILE A 448 -7.97 14.13 -1.10
N ALA A 449 -7.63 13.76 -2.34
CA ALA A 449 -7.95 12.45 -2.90
C ALA A 449 -7.33 11.32 -2.06
N SER A 450 -7.99 10.16 -2.03
CA SER A 450 -7.39 8.99 -1.40
C SER A 450 -6.20 8.51 -2.21
N SER A 451 -5.16 8.05 -1.53
CA SER A 451 -4.05 7.30 -2.10
C SER A 451 -4.56 6.10 -2.89
N LYS A 452 -3.80 5.73 -3.91
CA LYS A 452 -4.09 4.56 -4.73
C LYS A 452 -3.54 3.29 -4.11
N VAL A 453 -4.16 2.14 -4.41
CA VAL A 453 -3.73 0.82 -3.91
C VAL A 453 -2.30 0.50 -4.35
N GLY A 454 -1.92 0.85 -5.57
CA GLY A 454 -0.54 0.65 -6.07
C GLY A 454 0.52 1.41 -5.28
N ASP A 455 0.14 2.52 -4.65
CA ASP A 455 1.05 3.39 -3.89
C ASP A 455 1.24 2.93 -2.43
N ILE A 456 0.43 1.99 -1.93
CA ILE A 456 0.49 1.50 -0.54
C ILE A 456 1.89 1.02 -0.17
N GLY A 457 2.59 0.35 -1.09
CA GLY A 457 3.93 -0.16 -0.86
C GLY A 457 4.92 0.92 -0.41
N GLY A 458 4.95 2.05 -1.13
CA GLY A 458 5.79 3.20 -0.77
C GLY A 458 5.27 3.92 0.48
N LEU A 459 3.94 4.05 0.61
CA LEU A 459 3.34 4.72 1.76
C LEU A 459 3.64 4.00 3.08
N ILE A 460 3.75 2.67 3.08
CA ILE A 460 4.13 1.88 4.27
C ILE A 460 5.56 2.21 4.73
N GLU A 461 6.49 2.40 3.79
CA GLU A 461 7.87 2.80 4.09
C GLU A 461 7.91 4.22 4.67
N ASP A 462 7.01 5.08 4.20
CA ASP A 462 6.86 6.47 4.63
C ASP A 462 5.92 6.66 5.83
N ILE A 463 5.42 5.59 6.46
CA ILE A 463 4.56 5.72 7.65
C ILE A 463 5.35 6.44 8.74
N GLN A 464 4.82 7.59 9.15
CA GLN A 464 5.33 8.34 10.28
C GLN A 464 5.04 7.61 11.60
N VAL A 465 6.02 7.54 12.48
CA VAL A 465 5.88 6.89 13.79
C VAL A 465 4.74 7.52 14.61
N SER A 466 4.55 8.83 14.50
CA SER A 466 3.44 9.56 15.14
C SER A 466 2.04 9.17 14.63
N ALA A 467 1.93 8.55 13.45
CA ALA A 467 0.68 8.00 12.93
C ALA A 467 0.33 6.63 13.53
N VAL A 468 1.29 5.98 14.21
CA VAL A 468 1.12 4.65 14.83
C VAL A 468 1.04 4.75 16.35
N ILE A 469 1.85 5.63 16.95
CA ILE A 469 1.96 5.77 18.41
C ILE A 469 1.99 7.24 18.82
N ASP A 470 1.39 7.55 19.97
CA ASP A 470 1.50 8.87 20.57
C ASP A 470 2.89 9.11 21.15
N ILE A 471 3.41 10.30 20.87
CA ILE A 471 4.76 10.72 21.27
C ILE A 471 4.59 11.90 22.21
N SER A 472 4.99 11.76 23.47
CA SER A 472 4.84 12.79 24.49
C SER A 472 6.15 13.55 24.74
N VAL A 473 6.06 14.83 25.05
CA VAL A 473 7.19 15.66 25.52
C VAL A 473 7.79 15.15 26.83
N ASP A 474 7.03 14.40 27.64
CA ASP A 474 7.50 13.81 28.90
C ASP A 474 8.31 12.52 28.69
N ASN A 475 8.45 12.06 27.44
CA ASN A 475 9.20 10.84 27.11
C ASN A 475 10.27 11.17 26.08
N GLU A 476 11.43 11.60 26.56
CA GLU A 476 12.56 12.05 25.73
C GLU A 476 13.07 10.94 24.80
N ILE A 477 13.01 9.66 25.22
CA ILE A 477 13.32 8.53 24.33
C ILE A 477 12.37 8.51 23.12
N MET A 478 11.07 8.62 23.36
CA MET A 478 10.07 8.60 22.29
C MET A 478 10.11 9.89 21.47
N ALA A 479 10.36 11.05 22.07
CA ALA A 479 10.53 12.31 21.36
C ALA A 479 11.77 12.29 20.45
N TYR A 480 12.87 11.66 20.90
CA TYR A 480 14.06 11.45 20.07
C TYR A 480 13.82 10.44 18.94
N ILE A 481 13.21 9.29 19.22
CA ILE A 481 12.86 8.31 18.18
C ILE A 481 11.89 8.91 17.16
N GLY A 482 10.87 9.60 17.66
CA GLY A 482 9.76 10.15 16.90
C GLY A 482 10.09 11.38 16.07
N TYR A 483 10.92 12.28 16.59
CA TYR A 483 11.18 13.57 15.97
C TYR A 483 12.65 13.99 16.04
N GLY A 484 13.53 13.20 16.67
CA GLY A 484 14.94 13.56 16.83
C GLY A 484 15.18 14.67 17.84
N LEU A 485 14.34 14.78 18.88
CA LEU A 485 14.40 15.85 19.88
C LEU A 485 15.16 15.43 21.13
N THR A 486 16.01 16.32 21.64
CA THR A 486 16.64 16.28 22.98
C THR A 486 16.45 17.62 23.68
N ASP A 487 16.84 17.69 24.95
CA ASP A 487 16.84 18.93 25.75
C ASP A 487 15.47 19.62 25.75
N ILE A 488 14.40 18.86 25.96
CA ILE A 488 13.04 19.40 25.93
C ILE A 488 12.82 20.24 27.19
N VAL A 489 12.59 21.54 27.01
CA VAL A 489 12.36 22.48 28.11
C VAL A 489 11.03 23.20 27.92
N GLU A 490 10.22 23.22 28.98
CA GLU A 490 9.01 24.04 29.06
C GLU A 490 9.31 25.40 29.69
N ASN A 491 9.04 26.49 28.96
CA ASN A 491 9.13 27.86 29.46
C ASN A 491 7.83 28.61 29.19
N ASP A 492 7.12 29.02 30.26
CA ASP A 492 5.86 29.76 30.18
C ASP A 492 4.79 29.11 29.27
N GLY A 493 4.73 27.77 29.26
CA GLY A 493 3.80 26.99 28.43
C GLY A 493 4.22 26.82 26.97
N VAL A 494 5.44 27.23 26.61
CA VAL A 494 6.06 26.98 25.31
C VAL A 494 7.15 25.94 25.48
N TYR A 495 7.09 24.88 24.67
CA TYR A 495 8.10 23.83 24.65
C TYR A 495 9.15 24.14 23.58
N THR A 496 10.42 24.08 23.97
CA THR A 496 11.58 24.23 23.08
C THR A 496 12.47 22.99 23.19
N ALA A 497 13.17 22.64 22.12
CA ALA A 497 14.08 21.49 22.12
C ALA A 497 15.25 21.69 21.15
N THR A 498 16.19 20.76 21.22
CA THR A 498 17.25 20.58 20.23
C THR A 498 16.84 19.50 19.23
N TYR A 499 16.72 19.86 17.95
CA TYR A 499 16.46 18.92 16.86
C TYR A 499 17.75 18.40 16.25
N HIS A 500 17.86 17.08 16.14
CA HIS A 500 18.94 16.36 15.47
C HIS A 500 18.46 15.86 14.11
N ALA A 501 18.91 16.51 13.04
CA ALA A 501 18.59 16.11 11.67
C ALA A 501 19.35 14.84 11.24
N GLU A 502 18.86 14.18 10.20
CA GLU A 502 19.49 12.97 9.66
C GLU A 502 20.91 13.20 9.16
N ASP A 503 21.16 14.38 8.58
CA ASP A 503 22.47 14.80 8.08
C ASP A 503 23.48 15.11 9.20
N GLY A 504 23.05 14.98 10.46
CA GLY A 504 23.85 15.25 11.66
C GLY A 504 23.87 16.72 12.07
N SER A 505 23.13 17.60 11.40
CA SER A 505 22.96 18.98 11.84
C SER A 505 22.08 19.06 13.09
N ILE A 506 22.40 20.02 13.96
CA ILE A 506 21.72 20.26 15.23
C ILE A 506 21.17 21.67 15.20
N GLN A 507 19.87 21.82 15.48
CA GLN A 507 19.18 23.11 15.38
C GLN A 507 18.14 23.27 16.50
N PRO A 508 17.93 24.49 17.03
CA PRO A 508 16.85 24.73 17.98
C PRO A 508 15.49 24.66 17.28
N CYS A 509 14.50 24.13 17.98
CA CYS A 509 13.12 24.03 17.50
C CYS A 509 12.09 24.40 18.58
N THR A 510 10.87 24.63 18.14
CA THR A 510 9.69 24.81 18.98
C THR A 510 8.74 23.64 18.80
N ILE A 511 8.11 23.20 19.88
CA ILE A 511 7.19 22.07 19.89
C ILE A 511 5.76 22.57 20.15
N THR A 512 4.83 22.14 19.31
CA THR A 512 3.40 22.30 19.54
C THR A 512 2.84 21.04 20.20
N VAL A 513 2.21 21.22 21.36
CA VAL A 513 1.75 20.14 22.22
C VAL A 513 0.21 20.12 22.29
N GLY A 514 -0.37 18.94 22.06
CA GLY A 514 -1.80 18.66 22.19
C GLY A 514 -2.19 18.24 23.61
N GLU A 515 -3.32 17.56 23.75
CA GLU A 515 -3.75 17.04 25.06
C GLU A 515 -2.74 16.04 25.63
N ASN A 516 -2.57 16.05 26.96
CA ASN A 516 -1.70 15.13 27.72
C ASN A 516 -0.22 15.13 27.32
N GLY A 517 0.31 16.24 26.79
CA GLY A 517 1.74 16.34 26.47
C GLY A 517 2.11 15.75 25.10
N ILE A 518 1.14 15.32 24.29
CA ILE A 518 1.41 14.71 22.99
C ILE A 518 1.94 15.76 21.99
N ILE A 519 3.07 15.47 21.36
CA ILE A 519 3.67 16.28 20.30
C ILE A 519 2.76 16.21 19.07
N THR A 520 2.29 17.37 18.62
CA THR A 520 1.43 17.52 17.43
C THR A 520 2.11 18.31 16.30
N GLY A 521 3.21 18.99 16.60
CA GLY A 521 4.01 19.68 15.59
C GLY A 521 5.39 20.05 16.13
N VAL A 522 6.36 20.11 15.24
CA VAL A 522 7.73 20.55 15.52
C VAL A 522 8.12 21.52 14.43
N GLU A 523 8.58 22.71 14.81
CA GLU A 523 8.90 23.80 13.88
C GLU A 523 10.30 24.35 14.15
N LEU A 524 11.11 24.47 13.10
CA LEU A 524 12.42 25.10 13.13
C LEU A 524 12.31 26.64 13.14
N ALA A 525 13.39 27.33 13.45
CA ALA A 525 13.40 28.79 13.56
C ALA A 525 13.01 29.55 12.27
N ASP A 526 13.09 28.90 11.10
CA ASP A 526 12.69 29.44 9.80
C ASP A 526 11.22 29.12 9.41
N GLY A 527 10.50 28.41 10.28
CA GLY A 527 9.13 27.98 10.09
C GLY A 527 8.97 26.66 9.32
N GLN A 528 10.06 25.95 9.02
CA GLN A 528 9.99 24.61 8.46
C GLN A 528 9.43 23.63 9.49
N ILE A 529 8.43 22.84 9.08
CA ILE A 529 7.92 21.75 9.91
C ILE A 529 8.85 20.54 9.80
N VAL A 530 9.14 19.93 10.95
CA VAL A 530 9.84 18.65 11.03
C VAL A 530 8.79 17.55 11.12
N PRO A 531 8.63 16.73 10.06
CA PRO A 531 7.75 15.56 10.13
C PRO A 531 8.31 14.56 11.14
N ALA A 532 7.44 13.71 11.69
CA ALA A 532 7.93 12.61 12.51
C ALA A 532 8.79 11.66 11.66
N SER A 533 9.76 11.01 12.30
CA SER A 533 10.55 9.93 11.73
C SER A 533 9.64 8.88 11.10
N THR A 534 10.02 8.39 9.92
CA THR A 534 9.35 7.24 9.31
C THR A 534 9.76 5.94 10.00
N VAL A 535 9.06 4.84 9.71
CA VAL A 535 9.42 3.50 10.21
C VAL A 535 10.84 3.11 9.76
N ASP A 536 11.26 3.51 8.56
CA ASP A 536 12.62 3.21 8.04
C ASP A 536 13.71 3.94 8.86
N MET A 537 13.45 5.17 9.26
CA MET A 537 14.36 5.99 10.07
C MET A 537 14.57 5.47 11.50
N LEU A 538 13.72 4.57 11.99
CA LEU A 538 13.79 4.05 13.37
C LEU A 538 15.14 3.40 13.67
N ASN A 539 15.69 2.64 12.72
CA ASN A 539 16.95 1.94 12.94
C ASN A 539 18.11 2.92 13.18
N ASP A 540 18.15 4.00 12.40
CA ASP A 540 19.18 5.04 12.53
C ASP A 540 18.99 5.86 13.80
N ARG A 541 17.75 6.22 14.15
CA ARG A 541 17.43 6.89 15.41
C ARG A 541 17.87 6.05 16.60
N VAL A 542 17.45 4.78 16.67
CA VAL A 542 17.81 3.87 17.77
C VAL A 542 19.32 3.68 17.87
N SER A 543 20.03 3.56 16.75
CA SER A 543 21.48 3.38 16.74
C SER A 543 22.25 4.58 17.27
N LYS A 544 21.71 5.80 17.11
CA LYS A 544 22.31 7.05 17.59
C LYS A 544 21.91 7.42 19.03
N MET A 545 20.99 6.69 19.67
CA MET A 545 20.53 7.01 21.02
C MET A 545 21.68 7.04 22.04
N THR A 546 22.63 6.11 21.95
CA THR A 546 23.72 5.97 22.94
C THR A 546 24.71 7.13 22.90
N SER A 547 24.85 7.78 21.75
CA SER A 547 25.75 8.91 21.54
C SER A 547 25.05 10.28 21.62
N THR A 548 23.71 10.31 21.73
CA THR A 548 22.92 11.54 21.65
C THR A 548 22.13 11.84 22.92
N LEU A 549 21.44 10.84 23.49
CA LEU A 549 20.68 11.03 24.73
C LEU A 549 21.60 10.93 25.94
N THR A 550 21.42 11.86 26.87
CA THR A 550 22.11 11.89 28.17
C THR A 550 21.46 10.92 29.16
N ILE A 551 22.21 10.49 30.18
CA ILE A 551 21.69 9.61 31.23
C ILE A 551 20.54 10.28 32.00
N GLY A 552 20.60 11.60 32.19
CA GLY A 552 19.56 12.41 32.81
C GLY A 552 18.24 12.29 32.07
N GLU A 553 18.27 12.46 30.75
CA GLU A 553 17.10 12.33 29.88
C GLU A 553 16.53 10.89 29.86
N ILE A 554 17.41 9.88 29.87
CA ILE A 554 16.97 8.47 29.85
C ILE A 554 16.31 8.05 31.17
N THR A 555 16.79 8.58 32.30
CA THR A 555 16.41 8.08 33.64
C THR A 555 15.40 8.97 34.36
N SER A 556 15.10 10.16 33.84
CA SER A 556 14.23 11.16 34.49
C SER A 556 14.64 11.43 35.93
N TYR A 557 15.95 11.49 36.18
CA TYR A 557 16.51 11.51 37.53
C TYR A 557 16.47 12.92 38.16
N GLU A 558 15.77 13.04 39.30
CA GLU A 558 15.49 14.33 39.97
C GLU A 558 16.53 14.74 41.05
N GLY A 559 17.69 14.08 41.10
CA GLY A 559 18.77 14.43 42.03
C GLY A 559 18.84 13.61 43.33
N GLY A 560 19.89 13.85 44.13
CA GLY A 560 20.07 13.29 45.48
C GLY A 560 21.11 12.18 45.63
N ASN A 561 21.67 11.70 44.53
CA ASN A 561 22.83 10.82 44.45
C ASN A 561 23.97 11.54 43.73
N LYS A 562 25.02 11.85 44.49
CA LYS A 562 26.19 12.61 44.00
C LYS A 562 26.82 12.04 42.73
N ILE A 563 26.91 10.72 42.59
CA ILE A 563 27.53 10.11 41.41
C ILE A 563 26.59 10.26 40.20
N LEU A 564 25.30 10.01 40.38
CA LEU A 564 24.32 10.22 39.31
C LEU A 564 24.24 11.70 38.89
N ASP A 565 24.33 12.62 39.85
CA ASP A 565 24.38 14.07 39.58
C ASP A 565 25.61 14.47 38.73
N LEU A 566 26.72 13.74 38.85
CA LEU A 566 27.98 14.01 38.13
C LEU A 566 28.04 13.35 36.74
N ILE A 567 27.19 12.36 36.45
CA ILE A 567 27.18 11.63 35.17
C ILE A 567 25.89 11.81 34.37
N LYS A 568 24.91 12.56 34.91
CA LYS A 568 23.60 12.72 34.28
C LYS A 568 23.70 13.38 32.91
N ASP A 569 24.66 14.28 32.70
CA ASP A 569 24.83 15.02 31.44
C ASP A 569 25.71 14.24 30.45
N SER A 570 26.22 13.06 30.84
CA SER A 570 26.96 12.16 29.95
C SER A 570 26.00 11.36 29.07
N THR A 571 26.42 11.07 27.85
CA THR A 571 25.77 10.06 27.00
C THR A 571 26.22 8.65 27.41
N ILE A 572 25.52 7.60 26.96
CA ILE A 572 25.93 6.21 27.24
C ILE A 572 27.34 5.94 26.70
N ASP A 573 27.68 6.49 25.53
CA ASP A 573 29.01 6.30 24.93
C ASP A 573 30.10 7.10 25.67
N GLY A 574 29.76 8.26 26.24
CA GLY A 574 30.69 9.12 27.00
C GLY A 574 30.77 8.84 28.49
N ILE A 575 29.96 7.91 29.02
CA ILE A 575 29.89 7.66 30.47
C ILE A 575 31.20 7.12 31.04
N ALA A 576 31.94 6.32 30.27
CA ALA A 576 33.22 5.76 30.71
C ALA A 576 34.25 6.86 30.92
N ASP A 577 34.38 7.78 29.95
CA ASP A 577 35.28 8.92 30.03
C ASP A 577 34.90 9.83 31.20
N THR A 578 33.61 10.11 31.37
CA THR A 578 33.13 10.94 32.49
C THR A 578 33.48 10.30 33.84
N VAL A 579 33.26 8.98 33.99
CA VAL A 579 33.59 8.24 35.22
C VAL A 579 35.10 8.23 35.47
N ASP A 580 35.92 8.10 34.43
CA ASP A 580 37.37 8.11 34.55
C ASP A 580 37.93 9.49 34.96
N ASP A 581 37.21 10.57 34.62
CA ASP A 581 37.56 11.94 34.98
C ASP A 581 37.00 12.40 36.34
N LEU A 582 36.15 11.60 36.98
CA LEU A 582 35.66 11.92 38.32
C LEU A 582 36.80 11.96 39.34
N THR A 583 36.84 13.03 40.13
CA THR A 583 37.83 13.20 41.20
C THR A 583 37.23 12.94 42.59
N VAL A 584 38.10 12.61 43.55
CA VAL A 584 37.74 12.50 44.98
C VAL A 584 37.10 13.80 45.46
N GLN A 585 37.60 14.95 44.98
CA GLN A 585 37.08 16.29 45.26
C GLN A 585 35.67 16.51 44.69
N ASN A 586 35.31 15.91 43.55
CA ASN A 586 33.95 15.99 43.02
C ASN A 586 32.96 15.22 43.90
N VAL A 587 33.32 14.01 44.35
CA VAL A 587 32.40 13.12 45.08
C VAL A 587 32.27 13.48 46.56
N TYR A 588 33.36 13.93 47.20
CA TYR A 588 33.46 14.12 48.64
C TYR A 588 33.66 15.58 49.07
N SER A 589 33.28 16.56 48.24
CA SER A 589 33.46 18.01 48.49
C SER A 589 33.07 18.45 49.90
N ASP A 590 31.85 18.13 50.35
CA ASP A 590 31.36 18.51 51.70
C ASP A 590 32.27 18.01 52.82
N ALA A 591 32.78 16.77 52.69
CA ALA A 591 33.62 16.16 53.70
C ALA A 591 35.04 16.74 53.68
N ILE A 592 35.54 17.08 52.48
CA ILE A 592 36.89 17.61 52.26
C ILE A 592 37.01 19.04 52.79
N TYR A 593 36.05 19.90 52.44
CA TYR A 593 36.13 21.33 52.73
C TYR A 593 35.30 21.74 53.95
N GLY A 594 34.56 20.80 54.56
CA GLY A 594 33.79 21.06 55.77
C GLY A 594 32.59 21.99 55.54
N ILE A 595 32.05 22.00 54.33
CA ILE A 595 30.93 22.86 53.92
C ILE A 595 29.67 22.38 54.64
N GLY A 596 29.09 23.24 55.48
CA GLY A 596 27.85 22.95 56.20
C GLY A 596 26.62 22.96 55.29
N GLU A 597 25.53 22.32 55.72
CA GLU A 597 24.24 22.42 55.03
C GLU A 597 23.81 23.89 54.88
N GLY A 598 23.77 24.40 53.64
CA GLY A 598 23.36 25.77 53.32
C GLY A 598 24.49 26.81 53.26
N GLU A 599 25.75 26.39 53.34
CA GLU A 599 26.91 27.24 53.07
C GLU A 599 27.23 27.28 51.57
N GLU A 600 27.80 28.39 51.09
CA GLU A 600 28.22 28.50 49.69
C GLU A 600 29.41 27.57 49.43
N GLU A 601 29.21 26.56 48.58
CA GLU A 601 30.27 25.61 48.19
C GLU A 601 31.44 26.28 47.47
N TRP A 602 31.16 27.37 46.74
CA TRP A 602 32.13 28.04 45.87
C TRP A 602 32.36 29.47 46.31
N THR A 603 33.63 29.82 46.57
CA THR A 603 34.05 31.18 46.88
C THR A 603 34.83 31.77 45.71
N ALA A 604 34.44 32.96 45.24
CA ALA A 604 35.20 33.68 44.23
C ALA A 604 36.58 34.10 44.78
N ALA A 605 37.63 33.83 44.01
CA ALA A 605 38.99 34.22 44.33
C ALA A 605 39.19 35.72 44.09
N THR A 606 39.87 36.36 45.02
CA THR A 606 40.23 37.78 45.04
C THR A 606 41.66 37.91 45.55
N GLU A 607 42.27 39.06 45.33
CA GLU A 607 43.63 39.32 45.84
C GLU A 607 43.75 39.15 47.37
N ASP A 608 42.65 39.36 48.12
CA ASP A 608 42.63 39.31 49.58
C ASP A 608 42.44 37.88 50.16
N ASN A 609 41.89 36.94 49.39
CA ASN A 609 41.61 35.55 49.85
C ASN A 609 42.33 34.47 49.03
N PHE A 610 43.19 34.86 48.09
CA PHE A 610 44.00 33.94 47.30
C PHE A 610 45.07 33.25 48.15
N ASP A 611 45.14 31.92 48.03
CA ASP A 611 46.22 31.08 48.53
C ASP A 611 46.70 30.13 47.41
N SER A 612 48.00 30.15 47.11
CA SER A 612 48.62 29.30 46.09
C SER A 612 48.60 27.81 46.44
N ALA A 613 48.23 27.45 47.67
CA ALA A 613 48.09 26.08 48.12
C ALA A 613 46.73 25.45 47.77
N TYR A 614 45.75 26.22 47.28
CA TYR A 614 44.40 25.73 47.01
C TYR A 614 44.19 25.35 45.54
N LEU A 615 43.15 24.56 45.30
CA LEU A 615 42.62 24.30 43.96
C LEU A 615 41.66 25.41 43.51
N TYR A 616 41.76 25.77 42.23
CA TYR A 616 40.95 26.78 41.58
C TYR A 616 40.23 26.24 40.35
N TYR A 617 39.08 26.83 40.07
CA TYR A 617 38.13 26.44 39.04
C TYR A 617 37.68 27.67 38.26
N THR A 618 37.40 27.47 36.98
CA THR A 618 36.69 28.43 36.13
C THR A 618 35.24 28.00 35.99
N LYS A 619 34.34 28.98 35.82
CA LYS A 619 32.92 28.70 35.60
C LYS A 619 32.63 28.67 34.10
N THR A 620 32.05 27.58 33.60
CA THR A 620 31.63 27.43 32.20
C THR A 620 30.41 28.29 31.90
N ALA A 621 30.08 28.45 30.62
CA ALA A 621 28.85 29.14 30.19
C ALA A 621 27.57 28.46 30.71
N GLU A 622 27.62 27.14 30.88
CA GLU A 622 26.55 26.30 31.44
C GLU A 622 26.47 26.39 32.98
N GLY A 623 27.49 27.00 33.61
CA GLY A 623 27.53 27.24 35.05
C GLY A 623 28.31 26.21 35.86
N ASP A 624 28.94 25.23 35.19
CA ASP A 624 29.78 24.21 35.81
C ASP A 624 31.14 24.74 36.19
N TYR A 625 31.76 24.13 37.20
CA TYR A 625 33.08 24.51 37.69
C TYR A 625 34.13 23.51 37.21
N VAL A 626 34.98 23.95 36.29
CA VAL A 626 36.05 23.13 35.68
C VAL A 626 37.39 23.55 36.26
N LEU A 627 38.21 22.56 36.61
CA LEU A 627 39.52 22.77 37.22
C LEU A 627 40.41 23.63 36.30
N VAL A 628 41.08 24.63 36.85
CA VAL A 628 42.04 25.47 36.10
C VAL A 628 43.19 24.60 35.60
N ASN A 629 43.76 24.90 34.43
CA ASN A 629 44.86 24.14 33.82
C ASN A 629 44.53 22.64 33.67
N SER A 630 43.37 22.32 33.10
CA SER A 630 42.91 20.94 32.87
C SER A 630 43.19 20.41 31.45
N ASP A 631 43.94 21.14 30.62
CA ASP A 631 44.15 20.83 29.19
C ASP A 631 45.53 20.20 28.91
N ASN A 632 45.47 19.01 28.30
CA ASN A 632 46.54 18.11 27.81
C ASN A 632 47.91 18.72 27.42
N ASP A 633 48.97 18.05 27.91
CA ASP A 633 50.37 17.97 27.43
C ASP A 633 51.48 18.74 28.19
N ASP A 634 51.23 19.40 29.34
CA ASP A 634 52.31 20.03 30.12
C ASP A 634 52.28 19.71 31.62
N VAL A 635 53.45 19.75 32.25
CA VAL A 635 53.78 19.04 33.50
C VAL A 635 53.16 19.69 34.77
N SER A 636 52.13 20.52 34.66
CA SER A 636 51.47 21.18 35.81
C SER A 636 49.93 21.29 35.68
N ASP A 637 49.27 20.24 35.19
CA ASP A 637 47.82 20.16 35.03
C ASP A 637 47.09 19.74 36.32
N ASP A 638 46.83 20.66 37.26
CA ASP A 638 46.19 20.26 38.52
C ASP A 638 45.38 21.32 39.27
N GLY A 639 44.88 22.37 38.62
CA GLY A 639 44.04 23.37 39.30
C GLY A 639 44.79 24.40 40.13
N ARG A 640 46.12 24.39 40.11
CA ARG A 640 46.95 25.36 40.84
C ARG A 640 47.10 26.69 40.10
N LEU A 641 47.15 27.76 40.89
CA LEU A 641 47.56 29.10 40.47
C LEU A 641 48.75 29.53 41.32
N GLU A 642 49.86 29.94 40.69
CA GLU A 642 51.05 30.42 41.43
C GLU A 642 50.86 31.85 41.99
N SER A 643 50.03 32.66 41.34
CA SER A 643 49.70 34.02 41.75
C SER A 643 48.35 34.45 41.20
N PHE A 644 47.61 35.29 41.93
CA PHE A 644 46.38 35.90 41.43
C PHE A 644 46.68 36.93 40.33
N ASP A 645 46.08 36.73 39.14
CA ASP A 645 46.29 37.58 37.96
C ASP A 645 45.08 38.47 37.63
N GLY A 646 44.02 38.41 38.45
CA GLY A 646 42.76 39.14 38.24
C GLY A 646 41.71 38.40 37.41
N GLY A 647 41.91 37.11 37.08
CA GLY A 647 40.92 36.26 36.44
C GLY A 647 39.72 35.89 37.33
N GLU A 648 38.63 35.42 36.70
CA GLU A 648 37.44 34.92 37.39
C GLU A 648 37.63 33.45 37.81
N TYR A 649 38.23 33.25 38.97
CA TYR A 649 38.45 31.93 39.56
C TYR A 649 37.59 31.71 40.80
N TYR A 650 37.33 30.43 41.08
CA TYR A 650 36.56 29.99 42.24
C TYR A 650 37.32 28.89 42.96
N THR A 651 37.25 28.87 44.29
CA THR A 651 37.86 27.86 45.13
C THR A 651 36.88 27.37 46.19
N ARG A 652 37.07 26.14 46.67
CA ARG A 652 36.34 25.57 47.81
C ARG A 652 37.07 25.79 49.14
N GLY A 653 38.22 26.46 49.12
CA GLY A 653 39.04 26.74 50.31
C GLY A 653 39.96 25.57 50.67
N ALA A 654 40.51 25.61 51.90
CA ALA A 654 41.43 24.58 52.38
C ALA A 654 40.69 23.29 52.77
N ALA A 655 41.31 22.14 52.47
CA ALA A 655 40.84 20.87 53.01
C ALA A 655 40.97 20.83 54.55
N VAL A 656 40.00 20.21 55.22
CA VAL A 656 39.92 20.13 56.69
C VAL A 656 40.15 18.73 57.22
N GLY A 657 40.59 18.64 58.47
CA GLY A 657 40.73 17.37 59.18
C GLY A 657 41.70 16.40 58.51
N VAL A 658 41.29 15.13 58.42
CA VAL A 658 42.09 14.05 57.79
C VAL A 658 42.33 14.29 56.30
N TRP A 659 41.46 15.03 55.61
CA TRP A 659 41.61 15.29 54.18
C TRP A 659 42.82 16.14 53.86
N LYS A 660 43.25 17.01 54.77
CA LYS A 660 44.54 17.73 54.64
C LYS A 660 45.72 16.76 54.55
N LEU A 661 45.68 15.65 55.29
CA LEU A 661 46.71 14.62 55.22
C LEU A 661 46.61 13.79 53.94
N LEU A 662 45.42 13.63 53.36
CA LEU A 662 45.20 12.81 52.16
C LEU A 662 45.50 13.56 50.86
N LEU A 663 45.19 14.87 50.81
CA LEU A 663 45.13 15.61 49.56
C LEU A 663 46.31 16.55 49.32
N TYR A 664 47.10 16.86 50.35
CA TYR A 664 48.22 17.80 50.19
C TYR A 664 49.50 17.06 49.82
N THR A 665 50.34 17.65 48.96
CA THR A 665 51.73 17.22 48.75
C THR A 665 52.59 18.48 48.71
N ASP A 666 53.70 18.49 49.46
CA ASP A 666 54.60 19.65 49.59
C ASP A 666 53.88 20.98 49.96
N GLY A 667 52.81 20.87 50.75
CA GLY A 667 52.03 22.02 51.21
C GLY A 667 51.00 22.55 50.20
N GLN A 668 50.78 21.86 49.08
CA GLN A 668 49.81 22.22 48.06
C GLN A 668 48.75 21.12 47.91
N GLU A 669 47.49 21.50 47.73
CA GLU A 669 46.41 20.56 47.47
C GLU A 669 46.51 19.97 46.05
N ILE A 670 46.28 18.67 45.93
CA ILE A 670 46.33 17.90 44.67
C ILE A 670 44.95 17.29 44.40
N SER A 671 44.46 17.45 43.16
CA SER A 671 43.24 16.79 42.69
C SER A 671 43.52 15.33 42.31
N TYR A 672 42.82 14.37 42.93
CA TYR A 672 43.03 12.94 42.66
C TYR A 672 41.82 12.34 41.93
N LYS A 673 42.07 11.70 40.79
CA LYS A 673 41.03 10.90 40.09
C LYS A 673 40.63 9.68 40.94
N LEU A 674 39.37 9.26 40.84
CA LEU A 674 38.87 8.07 41.57
C LEU A 674 39.58 6.78 41.18
N ASN A 675 40.16 6.72 39.97
CA ASN A 675 40.94 5.58 39.52
C ASN A 675 42.42 5.63 39.96
N ASP A 676 42.89 6.74 40.52
CA ASP A 676 44.27 6.97 40.97
C ASP A 676 44.38 7.14 42.50
N LEU A 677 43.56 6.41 43.27
CA LEU A 677 43.60 6.46 44.74
C LEU A 677 44.93 6.00 45.33
N ASP A 678 45.72 5.21 44.59
CA ASP A 678 47.06 4.78 45.04
C ASP A 678 48.00 5.97 45.27
N ALA A 679 47.95 7.00 44.40
CA ALA A 679 48.75 8.20 44.54
C ALA A 679 48.32 9.05 45.76
N MET A 680 47.00 9.11 46.03
CA MET A 680 46.47 9.76 47.23
C MET A 680 46.93 9.03 48.51
N VAL A 681 46.92 7.69 48.49
CA VAL A 681 47.41 6.89 49.63
C VAL A 681 48.92 7.09 49.83
N GLU A 682 49.71 7.20 48.75
CA GLU A 682 51.14 7.49 48.85
C GLU A 682 51.40 8.88 49.47
N ALA A 683 50.68 9.91 49.01
CA ALA A 683 50.73 11.25 49.61
C ALA A 683 50.37 11.21 51.10
N ALA A 684 49.32 10.48 51.47
CA ALA A 684 48.91 10.30 52.86
C ALA A 684 50.00 9.67 53.73
N VAL A 685 50.68 8.63 53.23
CA VAL A 685 51.78 7.98 53.96
C VAL A 685 52.94 8.95 54.18
N ASN A 686 53.29 9.73 53.15
CA ASN A 686 54.36 10.74 53.25
C ASN A 686 53.99 11.87 54.23
N ASN A 687 52.76 12.35 54.19
CA ASN A 687 52.26 13.37 55.09
C ASN A 687 52.20 12.89 56.53
N ILE A 688 51.72 11.68 56.79
CA ILE A 688 51.70 11.11 58.16
C ILE A 688 53.13 10.97 58.72
N GLY A 689 54.10 10.60 57.88
CA GLY A 689 55.49 10.46 58.30
C GLY A 689 56.16 11.78 58.72
N THR A 690 55.67 12.91 58.19
CA THR A 690 56.24 14.24 58.42
C THR A 690 55.37 15.13 59.31
N ALA A 691 54.08 14.82 59.45
CA ALA A 691 53.14 15.52 60.31
C ALA A 691 53.57 15.48 61.79
N THR A 692 53.41 16.62 62.46
CA THR A 692 53.60 16.69 63.91
C THR A 692 52.46 16.02 64.64
N MET A 693 52.66 15.69 65.92
CA MET A 693 51.56 15.16 66.74
C MET A 693 50.40 16.15 66.85
N ASN A 694 50.67 17.46 66.82
CA ASN A 694 49.62 18.46 66.81
C ASN A 694 48.83 18.45 65.49
N ASP A 695 49.51 18.30 64.35
CA ASP A 695 48.84 18.16 63.04
C ASP A 695 47.94 16.92 63.00
N LEU A 696 48.39 15.78 63.54
CA LEU A 696 47.58 14.56 63.63
C LEU A 696 46.41 14.70 64.60
N TYR A 697 46.55 15.51 65.65
CA TYR A 697 45.45 15.82 66.57
C TYR A 697 44.42 16.75 65.93
N GLU A 698 44.87 17.81 65.25
CA GLU A 698 44.01 18.73 64.50
C GLU A 698 43.30 18.02 63.33
N ALA A 699 43.96 17.06 62.70
CA ALA A 699 43.36 16.19 61.69
C ALA A 699 42.33 15.18 62.26
N GLY A 700 42.21 15.08 63.59
CA GLY A 700 41.30 14.14 64.26
C GLY A 700 41.79 12.69 64.27
N VAL A 701 43.04 12.43 63.89
CA VAL A 701 43.66 11.08 63.96
C VAL A 701 43.97 10.72 65.40
N LEU A 702 44.40 11.69 66.22
CA LEU A 702 44.61 11.52 67.66
C LEU A 702 43.39 12.02 68.45
N ASN A 703 42.98 11.24 69.45
CA ASN A 703 41.83 11.59 70.30
C ASN A 703 42.18 12.55 71.45
N ASN A 704 43.47 12.76 71.74
CA ASN A 704 43.93 13.60 72.85
C ASN A 704 44.95 14.61 72.35
N ALA A 705 44.88 15.83 72.89
CA ALA A 705 45.89 16.85 72.64
C ALA A 705 47.28 16.31 73.05
N PRO A 706 48.28 16.42 72.17
CA PRO A 706 49.62 15.96 72.49
C PRO A 706 50.23 16.80 73.62
N SER A 707 51.18 16.19 74.33
CA SER A 707 51.81 16.84 75.48
C SER A 707 52.80 17.92 75.06
N GLU A 708 52.89 18.99 75.85
CA GLU A 708 53.95 20.00 75.73
C GLU A 708 55.27 19.57 76.38
N ASN A 709 55.32 18.37 76.97
CA ASN A 709 56.55 17.83 77.53
C ASN A 709 57.58 17.60 76.43
N LYS A 710 58.83 17.95 76.71
CA LYS A 710 59.91 17.83 75.74
C LYS A 710 60.56 16.45 75.76
N VAL A 711 60.90 15.94 74.58
CA VAL A 711 61.58 14.65 74.36
C VAL A 711 62.82 14.85 73.49
N PRO A 712 63.85 13.98 73.61
CA PRO A 712 65.06 14.10 72.81
C PRO A 712 64.77 13.76 71.34
N VAL A 713 65.10 14.67 70.43
CA VAL A 713 64.86 14.50 68.98
C VAL A 713 66.14 14.41 68.14
N ALA A 714 67.27 14.88 68.69
CA ALA A 714 68.58 14.75 68.05
C ALA A 714 69.72 14.87 69.09
N VAL A 715 70.92 14.40 68.75
CA VAL A 715 72.15 14.72 69.49
C VAL A 715 72.56 16.15 69.14
N TYR A 716 72.90 16.94 70.14
CA TYR A 716 73.42 18.29 69.95
C TYR A 716 74.89 18.23 69.49
N GLU A 717 75.19 18.96 68.41
CA GLU A 717 76.55 19.13 67.89
C GLU A 717 76.98 20.60 68.03
N ASP A 718 78.26 20.83 68.36
CA ASP A 718 78.79 22.17 68.60
C ASP A 718 78.65 23.06 67.35
N GLY A 719 77.82 24.10 67.43
CA GLY A 719 77.44 24.97 66.32
C GLY A 719 75.98 24.82 65.84
N MET A 720 75.24 23.83 66.34
CA MET A 720 73.80 23.69 66.10
C MET A 720 73.04 24.81 66.84
N GLN A 721 72.18 25.55 66.13
CA GLN A 721 71.28 26.49 66.77
C GLN A 721 69.97 25.77 67.09
N PRO A 722 69.62 25.55 68.38
CA PRO A 722 68.31 25.04 68.72
C PRO A 722 67.25 26.04 68.27
N GLY A 723 66.13 25.51 67.75
CA GLY A 723 64.95 26.31 67.42
C GLY A 723 64.38 27.03 68.65
N ASP A 724 63.51 28.01 68.43
CA ASP A 724 62.96 28.89 69.47
C ASP A 724 62.27 28.12 70.63
N GLU A 725 61.82 26.90 70.36
CA GLU A 725 61.13 26.04 71.33
C GLU A 725 61.94 24.82 71.75
N GLU A 726 63.17 24.69 71.26
CA GLU A 726 64.07 23.58 71.57
C GLU A 726 64.96 23.93 72.76
N THR A 727 65.31 22.92 73.55
CA THR A 727 66.23 23.09 74.68
C THR A 727 67.28 22.00 74.67
N ILE A 728 68.53 22.35 75.02
CA ILE A 728 69.62 21.39 75.09
C ILE A 728 69.69 20.82 76.51
N VAL A 729 69.71 19.49 76.63
CA VAL A 729 69.80 18.79 77.91
C VAL A 729 70.83 17.67 77.82
N GLU A 730 71.73 17.58 78.81
CA GLU A 730 72.68 16.48 78.93
C GLU A 730 72.04 15.26 79.60
N ILE A 731 72.07 14.11 78.93
CA ILE A 731 71.56 12.84 79.44
C ILE A 731 72.62 11.75 79.20
N GLY A 732 73.11 11.13 80.28
CA GLY A 732 74.10 10.05 80.17
C GLY A 732 75.46 10.47 79.59
N GLY A 733 75.81 11.76 79.62
CA GLY A 733 77.06 12.31 79.06
C GLY A 733 76.98 12.72 77.59
N ILE A 734 75.78 12.71 76.99
CA ILE A 734 75.51 13.18 75.63
C ILE A 734 74.50 14.34 75.73
N GLU A 735 74.76 15.43 75.03
CA GLU A 735 73.83 16.56 74.92
C GLU A 735 72.79 16.27 73.84
N TYR A 736 71.51 16.41 74.16
CA TYR A 736 70.40 16.21 73.24
C TYR A 736 69.60 17.49 73.04
N VAL A 737 69.12 17.69 71.81
CA VAL A 737 68.10 18.70 71.50
C VAL A 737 66.74 18.11 71.90
N MET A 738 66.02 18.84 72.75
CA MET A 738 64.71 18.45 73.27
C MET A 738 63.62 19.33 72.67
N ARG A 739 62.57 18.71 72.11
CA ARG A 739 61.41 19.40 71.49
C ARG A 739 60.09 18.95 72.13
N PRO A 740 59.08 19.81 72.29
CA PRO A 740 57.74 19.41 72.76
C PRO A 740 57.15 18.27 71.92
N ILE A 741 56.53 17.27 72.55
CA ILE A 741 55.89 16.13 71.85
C ILE A 741 54.86 16.63 70.83
N ALA A 742 54.13 17.71 71.14
CA ALA A 742 53.20 18.36 70.22
C ALA A 742 53.84 18.71 68.87
N HIS A 743 55.10 19.13 68.85
CA HIS A 743 55.82 19.59 67.65
C HIS A 743 56.80 18.54 67.11
N CYS A 744 56.77 17.33 67.65
CA CYS A 744 57.54 16.19 67.15
C CYS A 744 56.76 15.49 66.05
N SER A 745 57.46 15.10 64.98
CA SER A 745 56.95 14.13 64.00
C SER A 745 56.91 12.71 64.59
N VAL A 746 56.25 11.78 63.90
CA VAL A 746 56.29 10.35 64.28
C VAL A 746 57.73 9.84 64.36
N ASN A 747 58.58 10.25 63.41
CA ASN A 747 59.99 9.86 63.37
C ASN A 747 60.79 10.41 64.56
N ASP A 748 60.54 11.66 64.95
CA ASP A 748 61.15 12.28 66.13
C ASP A 748 60.79 11.51 67.42
N LEU A 749 59.55 11.03 67.52
CA LEU A 749 59.10 10.23 68.67
C LEU A 749 59.70 8.83 68.69
N LEU A 750 59.84 8.17 67.53
CA LEU A 750 60.53 6.88 67.44
C LEU A 750 61.98 7.02 67.89
N TYR A 751 62.67 8.08 67.44
CA TYR A 751 64.02 8.41 67.90
C TYR A 751 64.07 8.65 69.42
N ALA A 752 63.12 9.42 69.97
CA ALA A 752 63.04 9.67 71.39
C ALA A 752 62.88 8.38 72.21
N VAL A 753 62.04 7.45 71.73
CA VAL A 753 61.84 6.14 72.36
C VAL A 753 63.14 5.32 72.34
N ASP A 754 63.87 5.30 71.23
CA ASP A 754 65.16 4.60 71.13
C ASP A 754 66.20 5.17 72.10
N VAL A 755 66.30 6.51 72.20
CA VAL A 755 67.19 7.17 73.16
C VAL A 755 66.80 6.81 74.59
N MET A 756 65.51 6.88 74.94
CA MET A 756 65.04 6.53 76.29
C MET A 756 65.25 5.05 76.60
N ALA A 757 65.04 4.14 75.63
CA ALA A 757 65.29 2.72 75.79
C ALA A 757 66.78 2.41 76.05
N GLY A 758 67.68 3.14 75.39
CA GLY A 758 69.13 3.04 75.61
C GLY A 758 69.59 3.54 76.99
N LEU A 759 68.80 4.40 77.64
CA LEU A 759 69.08 4.99 78.96
C LEU A 759 68.51 4.16 80.12
N LEU A 760 67.61 3.21 79.85
CA LEU A 760 67.13 2.28 80.86
C LEU A 760 68.27 1.32 81.25
N PRO A 761 68.49 1.06 82.55
CA PRO A 761 69.53 0.14 82.98
C PRO A 761 69.28 -1.24 82.39
N GLN A 762 70.19 -1.73 81.54
CA GLN A 762 70.12 -3.09 81.04
C GLN A 762 70.34 -4.08 82.19
N GLY A 763 69.24 -4.57 82.77
CA GLY A 763 69.29 -5.57 83.83
C GLY A 763 67.93 -6.08 84.29
N ASN A 764 67.66 -7.34 83.90
CA ASN A 764 66.60 -8.30 84.29
C ASN A 764 65.27 -8.30 83.53
#